data_AF-A0A7G1IM09-F1
#
_entry.id   AF-A0A7G1IM09-F1
#
_cell.length_a   1.000
_cell.length_b   1.000
_cell.length_c   1.000
_cell.angle_alpha   90.00
_cell.angle_beta   90.00
_cell.angle_gamma   90.00
#
_symmetry.space_group_name_H-M   'P 1'
#
loop_
_entity.id
_entity.type
_entity.pdbx_description
1 polymer ?
#
loop_
_entity_poly.entity_id
_entity_poly.type
_entity_poly.pdbx_seq_one_letter_code
_entity_poly.pdbx_strand_id
1 'polypeptide(L)'
;MTADTRTVAPAAGPWTPRIAAQLAVLAAAAFTYVTAEILPVGALSAIARNLNISIVLVGTLLSWYALVAALTTVPLVRWTAHWPRRRTLVVALVCLTVSQLISALAPNFAVLAAGRVLCAVTHGLLWSVIAPIATRLVPASHAGRATTSIYVGTSLALVVGSPLTAVMSLMWGWRLAAVCVTVAAAVVTVAARLLLPELVLSADQLQHVGPRSRHHRNRALIIVSLITMIGVTGHFVSYTYIVVVIRQVVGVHGPSQAWLLAAYGVAGVIAVALVARPLDRRPKGAVIFCVAGLTVAFVVLTGLAFGGDRAPVTTLVVGTGAIVLWGAAATAVSPMLQSAAMRSGADDPDGASGLYVTAFQLGIMAGSLAGGLLYERSVALMLTASAILMGVALVAVSAVRRVFEAADDAASNTGRATSHLTNTAGQRCELGGWCGAGRLRGRKVAAVLCHTGGQDVTGGMTYVALDQGPQQGQQGQKAQKGQPLRRGERSGVVSVLLLGAGPALADPDQVPGDPDVVAPAEPADPAAPAPDPLALPPADPLAPPPPDPLAIPVAAGPVAGQDPTPFVGDPPFRPPTFNPVNGAMVGVAKPIIINFQVPIADRPMAESAIHISSIPPVPGKFYWMSPTQVRWRPLQFWPANTAVNIDAAGTRSSFRTGDALVATADDATHQMTITRNGVVQQTFPMSMGMSAGNHQTPNGTYYVLEKFPTVVMDSSTYGVPVNSAQGYKVTVSDAVRIDNSGNFVHSAPWSVGDQGKRNVSHGCINLSPTNAKWFYDNFGSGDPVVVKNSVGTYNKNDGAQDWQI
;
A
#
# COMPACT_ATOMS: atom_id res chain seq x y z
N MET A 1 -6.84 -11.66 -48.17
CA MET A 1 -6.08 -11.76 -46.90
C MET A 1 -6.57 -10.64 -46.00
N THR A 2 -7.43 -10.99 -45.04
CA THR A 2 -8.15 -10.08 -44.15
C THR A 2 -7.22 -9.61 -43.02
N ALA A 3 -7.16 -8.29 -42.82
CA ALA A 3 -6.44 -7.67 -41.73
C ALA A 3 -7.10 -8.00 -40.38
N ASP A 4 -6.35 -8.66 -39.50
CA ASP A 4 -6.82 -9.03 -38.16
C ASP A 4 -6.51 -7.89 -37.19
N THR A 5 -7.45 -6.95 -37.08
CA THR A 5 -7.37 -5.77 -36.21
C THR A 5 -7.56 -6.21 -34.76
N ARG A 6 -6.48 -6.65 -34.08
CA ARG A 6 -6.53 -6.90 -32.64
C ARG A 6 -6.55 -5.58 -31.87
N THR A 7 -7.74 -5.17 -31.47
CA THR A 7 -7.99 -4.16 -30.43
C THR A 7 -7.22 -4.53 -29.16
N VAL A 8 -6.16 -3.79 -28.85
CA VAL A 8 -5.43 -3.89 -27.58
C VAL A 8 -6.30 -3.26 -26.49
N ALA A 9 -6.75 -4.07 -25.53
CA ALA A 9 -7.50 -3.60 -24.38
C ALA A 9 -6.63 -2.66 -23.51
N PRO A 10 -7.19 -1.57 -22.95
CA PRO A 10 -6.45 -0.62 -22.14
C PRO A 10 -5.88 -1.28 -20.88
N ALA A 11 -4.58 -1.06 -20.60
CA ALA A 11 -3.90 -1.56 -19.42
C ALA A 11 -4.59 -1.04 -18.15
N ALA A 12 -5.14 -1.96 -17.34
CA ALA A 12 -5.85 -1.62 -16.13
C ALA A 12 -4.92 -0.95 -15.11
N GLY A 13 -5.31 0.22 -14.60
CA GLY A 13 -4.59 0.90 -13.52
C GLY A 13 -4.51 0.03 -12.24
N PRO A 14 -3.76 0.48 -11.22
CA PRO A 14 -3.61 -0.26 -9.95
C PRO A 14 -4.94 -0.49 -9.20
N TRP A 15 -6.02 0.16 -9.65
CA TRP A 15 -7.39 -0.04 -9.20
C TRP A 15 -8.12 -0.92 -10.22
N THR A 16 -7.85 -2.22 -10.19
CA THR A 16 -8.70 -3.16 -10.91
C THR A 16 -10.10 -3.15 -10.27
N PRO A 17 -11.17 -3.44 -11.03
CA PRO A 17 -12.52 -3.58 -10.47
C PRO A 17 -12.57 -4.53 -9.27
N ARG A 18 -11.72 -5.57 -9.28
CA ARG A 18 -11.55 -6.52 -8.18
C ARG A 18 -10.98 -5.87 -6.92
N ILE A 19 -9.90 -5.09 -7.03
CA ILE A 19 -9.31 -4.38 -5.87
C ILE A 19 -10.28 -3.34 -5.33
N ALA A 20 -10.97 -2.61 -6.22
CA ALA A 20 -12.00 -1.66 -5.82
C ALA A 20 -13.13 -2.35 -5.04
N ALA A 21 -13.62 -3.51 -5.52
CA ALA A 21 -14.62 -4.30 -4.82
C ALA A 21 -14.11 -4.80 -3.46
N GLN A 22 -12.87 -5.27 -3.37
CA GLN A 22 -12.27 -5.71 -2.11
C GLN A 22 -12.16 -4.57 -1.09
N LEU A 23 -11.68 -3.39 -1.51
CA LEU A 23 -11.63 -2.21 -0.66
C LEU A 23 -13.02 -1.71 -0.26
N ALA A 24 -14.01 -1.81 -1.16
CA ALA A 24 -15.41 -1.50 -0.86
C ALA A 24 -15.99 -2.46 0.19
N VAL A 25 -15.63 -3.75 0.17
CA VAL A 25 -16.02 -4.71 1.21
C VAL A 25 -15.40 -4.34 2.57
N LEU A 26 -14.13 -3.92 2.59
CA LEU A 26 -13.50 -3.45 3.84
C LEU A 26 -14.14 -2.14 4.34
N ALA A 27 -14.46 -1.20 3.45
CA ALA A 27 -15.18 0.02 3.81
C ALA A 27 -16.60 -0.30 4.32
N ALA A 28 -17.31 -1.24 3.70
CA ALA A 28 -18.62 -1.70 4.14
C ALA A 28 -18.53 -2.40 5.52
N ALA A 29 -17.48 -3.19 5.77
CA ALA A 29 -17.22 -3.77 7.08
C ALA A 29 -17.02 -2.70 8.14
N ALA A 30 -16.20 -1.68 7.88
CA ALA A 30 -16.03 -0.54 8.78
C ALA A 30 -17.36 0.21 9.02
N PHE A 31 -18.11 0.49 7.95
CA PHE A 31 -19.42 1.14 8.01
C PHE A 31 -20.41 0.38 8.89
N THR A 32 -20.57 -0.92 8.66
CA THR A 32 -21.54 -1.75 9.38
C THR A 32 -21.13 -1.89 10.84
N TYR A 33 -19.84 -2.06 11.14
CA TYR A 33 -19.36 -2.16 12.52
C TYR A 33 -19.61 -0.87 13.32
N VAL A 34 -19.30 0.29 12.73
CA VAL A 34 -19.51 1.58 13.38
C VAL A 34 -21.01 1.88 13.53
N THR A 35 -21.82 1.54 12.53
CA THR A 35 -23.28 1.68 12.61
C THR A 35 -23.88 0.81 13.72
N ALA A 36 -23.40 -0.43 13.86
CA ALA A 36 -23.80 -1.32 14.95
C ALA A 36 -23.39 -0.78 16.32
N GLU A 37 -22.21 -0.17 16.41
CA GLU A 37 -21.69 0.41 17.64
C GLU A 37 -22.51 1.61 18.13
N ILE A 38 -22.90 2.50 17.22
CA ILE A 38 -23.63 3.73 17.54
C ILE A 38 -25.16 3.53 17.58
N LEU A 39 -25.68 2.38 17.14
CA LEU A 39 -27.12 2.08 17.14
C LEU A 39 -27.79 2.36 18.50
N PRO A 40 -27.25 1.92 19.66
CA PRO A 40 -27.89 2.21 20.95
C PRO A 40 -28.00 3.70 21.27
N VAL A 41 -27.12 4.54 20.72
CA VAL A 41 -27.16 6.00 20.89
C VAL A 41 -28.31 6.58 20.09
N GLY A 42 -28.46 6.21 18.81
CA GLY A 42 -29.58 6.64 17.98
C GLY A 42 -30.93 6.11 18.48
N ALA A 43 -30.92 4.92 19.09
CA ALA A 43 -32.10 4.24 19.62
C ALA A 43 -32.36 4.48 21.11
N LEU A 44 -31.59 5.35 21.78
CA LEU A 44 -31.50 5.43 23.24
C LEU A 44 -32.87 5.60 23.92
N SER A 45 -33.68 6.55 23.45
CA SER A 45 -35.04 6.76 23.97
C SER A 45 -36.00 5.61 23.65
N ALA A 46 -35.84 4.95 22.49
CA ALA A 46 -36.68 3.84 22.08
C ALA A 46 -36.38 2.57 22.89
N ILE A 47 -35.10 2.28 23.17
CA ILE A 47 -34.66 1.17 24.01
C ILE A 47 -35.15 1.36 25.44
N ALA A 48 -34.95 2.56 26.01
CA ALA A 48 -35.36 2.87 27.39
C ALA A 48 -36.86 2.64 27.60
N ARG A 49 -37.69 3.17 26.69
CA ARG A 49 -39.15 2.96 26.74
C ARG A 49 -39.55 1.51 26.56
N ASN A 50 -38.94 0.82 25.59
CA ASN A 50 -39.37 -0.54 25.24
C ASN A 50 -38.94 -1.60 26.27
N LEU A 51 -37.78 -1.42 26.92
CA LEU A 51 -37.30 -2.33 27.96
C LEU A 51 -37.67 -1.86 29.38
N ASN A 52 -38.38 -0.74 29.50
CA ASN A 52 -38.79 -0.10 30.76
C ASN A 52 -37.61 0.14 31.73
N ILE A 53 -36.52 0.71 31.22
CA ILE A 53 -35.30 1.02 31.97
C ILE A 53 -34.93 2.49 31.81
N SER A 54 -34.07 3.00 32.70
CA SER A 54 -33.61 4.38 32.61
C SER A 54 -32.74 4.62 31.37
N ILE A 55 -32.83 5.84 30.82
CA ILE A 55 -31.96 6.33 29.74
C ILE A 55 -30.47 6.23 30.15
N VAL A 56 -30.18 6.50 31.42
CA VAL A 56 -28.83 6.40 31.99
C VAL A 56 -28.30 4.98 31.86
N LEU A 57 -29.12 3.96 32.18
CA LEU A 57 -28.72 2.56 32.07
C LEU A 57 -28.45 2.16 30.61
N VAL A 58 -29.26 2.63 29.65
CA VAL A 58 -28.99 2.42 28.22
C VAL A 58 -27.67 3.09 27.81
N GLY A 59 -27.38 4.28 28.32
CA GLY A 59 -26.13 4.99 28.10
C GLY A 59 -24.88 4.22 28.54
N THR A 60 -24.99 3.37 29.57
CA THR A 60 -23.87 2.54 30.04
C THR A 60 -23.37 1.54 28.99
N LEU A 61 -24.21 1.15 28.02
CA LEU A 61 -23.85 0.22 26.95
C LEU A 61 -22.69 0.72 26.09
N LEU A 62 -22.52 2.04 25.94
CA LEU A 62 -21.41 2.62 25.18
C LEU A 62 -20.10 2.57 25.98
N SER A 63 -20.16 2.99 27.25
CA SER A 63 -19.01 3.00 28.15
C SER A 63 -18.45 1.59 28.37
N TRP A 64 -19.32 0.61 28.61
CA TRP A 64 -18.90 -0.77 28.82
C TRP A 64 -18.35 -1.41 27.55
N TYR A 65 -18.92 -1.08 26.39
CA TYR A 65 -18.39 -1.52 25.11
C TYR A 65 -16.97 -1.01 24.88
N ALA A 66 -16.72 0.29 25.11
CA ALA A 66 -15.38 0.88 24.96
C ALA A 66 -14.36 0.23 25.91
N LEU A 67 -14.75 0.00 27.17
CA LEU A 67 -13.91 -0.67 28.16
C LEU A 67 -13.57 -2.11 27.75
N VAL A 68 -14.58 -2.91 27.39
CA VAL A 68 -14.37 -4.30 26.96
C VAL A 68 -13.47 -4.34 25.74
N ALA A 69 -13.73 -3.51 24.71
CA ALA A 69 -12.90 -3.43 23.52
C ALA A 69 -11.44 -3.09 23.86
N ALA A 70 -11.20 -2.10 24.73
CA ALA A 70 -9.85 -1.73 25.16
C ALA A 70 -9.11 -2.89 25.87
N LEU A 71 -9.80 -3.64 26.73
CA LEU A 71 -9.21 -4.74 27.48
C LEU A 71 -8.95 -5.99 26.62
N THR A 72 -9.81 -6.27 25.63
CA THR A 72 -9.73 -7.50 24.82
C THR A 72 -8.84 -7.36 23.60
N THR A 73 -8.65 -6.15 23.07
CA THR A 73 -7.93 -5.93 21.80
C THR A 73 -6.54 -6.56 21.79
N VAL A 74 -5.65 -6.19 22.71
CA VAL A 74 -4.25 -6.68 22.71
C VAL A 74 -4.16 -8.21 22.90
N PRO A 75 -4.85 -8.82 23.90
CA PRO A 75 -4.84 -10.28 24.05
C PRO A 75 -5.34 -11.02 22.80
N LEU A 76 -6.45 -10.57 22.21
CA LEU A 76 -7.09 -11.26 21.10
C LEU A 76 -6.28 -11.14 19.80
N VAL A 77 -5.69 -9.98 19.54
CA VAL A 77 -4.77 -9.77 18.40
C VAL A 77 -3.53 -10.67 18.54
N ARG A 78 -2.98 -10.81 19.75
CA ARG A 78 -1.82 -11.70 19.98
C ARG A 78 -2.18 -13.18 19.84
N TRP A 79 -3.37 -13.57 20.27
CA TRP A 79 -3.85 -14.94 20.15
C TRP A 79 -4.12 -15.34 18.68
N THR A 80 -4.69 -14.42 17.92
CA THR A 80 -5.01 -14.62 16.48
C THR A 80 -3.87 -14.24 15.54
N ALA A 81 -2.69 -13.88 16.07
CA ALA A 81 -1.56 -13.39 15.30
C ALA A 81 -1.11 -14.36 14.18
N HIS A 82 -1.26 -15.67 14.39
CA HIS A 82 -0.89 -16.71 13.42
C HIS A 82 -2.01 -17.07 12.44
N TRP A 83 -3.22 -16.52 12.62
CA TRP A 83 -4.35 -16.85 11.78
C TRP A 83 -4.27 -16.10 10.43
N PRO A 84 -4.72 -16.71 9.32
CA PRO A 84 -4.88 -16.00 8.06
C PRO A 84 -5.79 -14.78 8.22
N ARG A 85 -5.41 -13.63 7.68
CA ARG A 85 -6.12 -12.35 7.96
C ARG A 85 -7.57 -12.35 7.52
N ARG A 86 -7.88 -13.04 6.40
CA ARG A 86 -9.26 -13.27 5.96
C ARG A 86 -10.08 -14.01 7.02
N ARG A 87 -9.51 -15.05 7.65
CA ARG A 87 -10.19 -15.82 8.70
C ARG A 87 -10.47 -14.95 9.91
N THR A 88 -9.49 -14.16 10.34
CA THR A 88 -9.63 -13.23 11.46
C THR A 88 -10.73 -12.19 11.22
N LEU A 89 -10.73 -11.55 10.04
CA LEU A 89 -11.76 -10.60 9.64
C LEU A 89 -13.16 -11.24 9.59
N VAL A 90 -13.28 -12.39 8.95
CA VAL A 90 -14.58 -13.09 8.83
C VAL A 90 -15.10 -13.52 10.20
N VAL A 91 -14.25 -13.99 11.11
CA VAL A 91 -14.66 -14.33 12.48
C VAL A 91 -15.17 -13.09 13.23
N ALA A 92 -14.51 -11.95 13.10
CA ALA A 92 -14.99 -10.69 13.69
C ALA A 92 -16.35 -10.26 13.10
N LEU A 93 -16.58 -10.44 11.80
CA LEU A 93 -17.85 -10.10 11.14
C LEU A 93 -18.98 -11.10 11.45
N VAL A 94 -18.68 -12.39 11.61
CA VAL A 94 -19.63 -13.39 12.11
C VAL A 94 -20.02 -13.05 13.54
N CYS A 95 -19.04 -12.72 14.39
CA CYS A 95 -19.28 -12.28 15.76
C CYS A 95 -20.17 -11.04 15.81
N LEU A 96 -19.91 -10.05 14.96
CA LEU A 96 -20.78 -8.89 14.77
C LEU A 96 -22.19 -9.32 14.38
N THR A 97 -22.35 -10.16 13.36
CA THR A 97 -23.67 -10.62 12.89
C THR A 97 -24.46 -11.31 14.00
N VAL A 98 -23.84 -12.23 14.74
CA VAL A 98 -24.45 -12.92 15.88
C VAL A 98 -24.80 -11.94 16.99
N SER A 99 -23.91 -11.00 17.31
CA SER A 99 -24.15 -9.99 18.34
C SER A 99 -25.33 -9.07 18.02
N GLN A 100 -25.49 -8.70 16.75
CA GLN A 100 -26.61 -7.87 16.28
C GLN A 100 -27.91 -8.67 16.24
N LEU A 101 -27.85 -9.96 15.91
CA LEU A 101 -29.01 -10.86 16.02
C LEU A 101 -29.46 -11.01 17.48
N ILE A 102 -28.54 -11.20 18.42
CA ILE A 102 -28.84 -11.22 19.86
C ILE A 102 -29.49 -9.91 20.28
N SER A 103 -28.95 -8.77 19.82
CA SER A 103 -29.52 -7.44 20.13
C SER A 103 -30.92 -7.28 19.55
N ALA A 104 -31.14 -7.71 18.31
CA ALA A 104 -32.45 -7.66 17.65
C ALA A 104 -33.50 -8.52 18.36
N LEU A 105 -33.10 -9.66 18.94
CA LEU A 105 -33.97 -10.59 19.65
C LEU A 105 -34.03 -10.35 21.16
N ALA A 106 -33.32 -9.34 21.69
CA ALA A 106 -33.16 -9.18 23.13
C ALA A 106 -34.50 -8.90 23.82
N PRO A 107 -34.97 -9.76 24.75
CA PRO A 107 -36.20 -9.53 25.50
C PRO A 107 -36.01 -8.54 26.67
N ASN A 108 -34.77 -8.36 27.13
CA ASN A 108 -34.42 -7.52 28.27
C ASN A 108 -33.02 -6.91 28.10
N PHE A 109 -32.66 -6.01 29.03
CA PHE A 109 -31.40 -5.29 29.01
C PHE A 109 -30.17 -6.21 29.09
N ALA A 110 -30.24 -7.30 29.87
CA ALA A 110 -29.11 -8.20 30.06
C ALA A 110 -28.73 -8.91 28.75
N VAL A 111 -29.71 -9.36 27.97
CA VAL A 111 -29.47 -9.97 26.66
C VAL A 111 -28.90 -8.96 25.66
N LEU A 112 -29.43 -7.72 25.67
CA LEU A 112 -28.88 -6.64 24.85
C LEU A 112 -27.43 -6.33 25.23
N ALA A 113 -27.13 -6.25 26.53
CA ALA A 113 -25.78 -6.03 27.05
C ALA A 113 -24.84 -7.18 26.67
N ALA A 114 -25.28 -8.44 26.74
CA ALA A 114 -24.49 -9.59 26.32
C ALA A 114 -24.14 -9.53 24.82
N GLY A 115 -25.09 -9.16 23.95
CA GLY A 115 -24.82 -8.89 22.54
C GLY A 115 -23.76 -7.80 22.36
N ARG A 116 -23.87 -6.70 23.10
CA ARG A 116 -22.88 -5.60 23.06
C ARG A 116 -21.49 -6.05 23.51
N VAL A 117 -21.37 -6.86 24.55
CA VAL A 117 -20.09 -7.43 25.01
C VAL A 117 -19.49 -8.31 23.93
N LEU A 118 -20.27 -9.18 23.28
CA LEU A 118 -19.80 -10.05 22.19
C LEU A 118 -19.20 -9.23 21.04
N CYS A 119 -19.89 -8.16 20.62
CA CYS A 119 -19.38 -7.24 19.61
C CYS A 119 -18.12 -6.49 20.08
N ALA A 120 -18.09 -6.05 21.33
CA ALA A 120 -16.93 -5.33 21.88
C ALA A 120 -15.66 -6.18 21.89
N VAL A 121 -15.78 -7.48 22.21
CA VAL A 121 -14.64 -8.41 22.27
C VAL A 121 -13.87 -8.45 20.95
N THR A 122 -14.58 -8.48 19.82
CA THR A 122 -13.98 -8.54 18.47
C THR A 122 -13.72 -7.19 17.82
N HIS A 123 -14.07 -6.08 18.48
CA HIS A 123 -13.90 -4.73 17.92
C HIS A 123 -12.44 -4.47 17.57
N GLY A 124 -11.55 -4.70 18.53
CA GLY A 124 -10.12 -4.58 18.34
C GLY A 124 -9.57 -5.42 17.21
N LEU A 125 -10.13 -6.62 17.04
CA LEU A 125 -9.70 -7.58 16.05
C LEU A 125 -10.04 -7.15 14.62
N LEU A 126 -11.23 -6.58 14.41
CA LEU A 126 -11.60 -6.00 13.12
C LEU A 126 -10.63 -4.87 12.75
N TRP A 127 -10.46 -3.89 13.63
CA TRP A 127 -9.67 -2.70 13.36
C TRP A 127 -8.16 -3.00 13.28
N SER A 128 -7.68 -4.05 13.95
CA SER A 128 -6.29 -4.47 13.85
C SER A 128 -5.95 -5.05 12.49
N VAL A 129 -6.87 -5.75 11.82
CA VAL A 129 -6.61 -6.44 10.55
C VAL A 129 -7.08 -5.68 9.31
N ILE A 130 -8.10 -4.82 9.42
CA ILE A 130 -8.74 -4.19 8.25
C ILE A 130 -7.76 -3.32 7.44
N ALA A 131 -6.97 -2.48 8.12
CA ALA A 131 -5.98 -1.63 7.47
C ALA A 131 -4.80 -2.43 6.90
N PRO A 132 -4.18 -3.39 7.64
CA PRO A 132 -3.18 -4.30 7.06
C PRO A 132 -3.67 -5.11 5.85
N ILE A 133 -4.94 -5.53 5.84
CA ILE A 133 -5.51 -6.21 4.68
C ILE A 133 -5.53 -5.26 3.48
N ALA A 134 -6.07 -4.04 3.63
CA ALA A 134 -6.15 -3.08 2.52
C ALA A 134 -4.78 -2.69 1.96
N THR A 135 -3.79 -2.46 2.82
CA THR A 135 -2.43 -2.11 2.36
C THR A 135 -1.73 -3.25 1.63
N ARG A 136 -2.10 -4.52 1.89
CA ARG A 136 -1.61 -5.69 1.15
C ARG A 136 -2.30 -5.91 -0.20
N LEU A 137 -3.46 -5.30 -0.44
CA LEU A 137 -4.19 -5.42 -1.71
C LEU A 137 -3.68 -4.47 -2.79
N VAL A 138 -2.92 -3.44 -2.41
CA VAL A 138 -2.41 -2.41 -3.31
C VAL A 138 -0.89 -2.33 -3.25
N PRO A 139 -0.21 -1.79 -4.28
CA PRO A 139 1.21 -1.48 -4.21
C PRO A 139 1.54 -0.54 -3.05
N ALA A 140 2.74 -0.65 -2.48
CA ALA A 140 3.17 0.14 -1.31
C ALA A 140 3.03 1.66 -1.49
N SER A 141 3.17 2.16 -2.73
CA SER A 141 2.99 3.58 -3.08
C SER A 141 1.55 4.10 -2.93
N HIS A 142 0.58 3.21 -2.71
CA HIS A 142 -0.85 3.51 -2.58
C HIS A 142 -1.41 3.07 -1.22
N ALA A 143 -0.55 2.66 -0.28
CA ALA A 143 -0.98 2.13 1.01
C ALA A 143 -1.82 3.15 1.80
N GLY A 144 -1.44 4.45 1.80
CA GLY A 144 -2.22 5.48 2.47
C GLY A 144 -3.59 5.67 1.83
N ARG A 145 -3.70 5.63 0.49
CA ARG A 145 -4.99 5.65 -0.22
C ARG A 145 -5.88 4.45 0.11
N ALA A 146 -5.31 3.24 0.19
CA ALA A 146 -6.08 2.04 0.54
C ALA A 146 -6.58 2.10 1.99
N THR A 147 -5.74 2.50 2.95
CA THR A 147 -6.17 2.75 4.33
C THR A 147 -7.29 3.79 4.36
N THR A 148 -7.10 4.92 3.69
CA THR A 148 -8.08 6.02 3.61
C THR A 148 -9.43 5.55 3.06
N SER A 149 -9.44 4.66 2.06
CA SER A 149 -10.69 4.15 1.47
C SER A 149 -11.56 3.36 2.46
N ILE A 150 -10.96 2.65 3.41
CA ILE A 150 -11.70 1.94 4.47
C ILE A 150 -12.40 2.94 5.39
N TYR A 151 -11.70 4.02 5.76
CA TYR A 151 -12.21 5.04 6.68
C TYR A 151 -13.34 5.89 6.09
N VAL A 152 -13.52 5.89 4.77
CA VAL A 152 -14.75 6.43 4.15
C VAL A 152 -15.98 5.73 4.72
N GLY A 153 -15.91 4.41 4.97
CA GLY A 153 -16.97 3.64 5.62
C GLY A 153 -17.31 4.15 7.02
N THR A 154 -16.29 4.45 7.84
CA THR A 154 -16.44 5.05 9.17
C THR A 154 -17.18 6.39 9.10
N SER A 155 -16.76 7.27 8.18
CA SER A 155 -17.39 8.58 8.01
C SER A 155 -18.84 8.45 7.53
N LEU A 156 -19.12 7.54 6.60
CA LEU A 156 -20.47 7.24 6.12
C LEU A 156 -21.38 6.71 7.24
N ALA A 157 -20.85 5.93 8.19
CA ALA A 157 -21.62 5.43 9.32
C ALA A 157 -22.11 6.57 10.23
N LEU A 158 -21.28 7.60 10.43
CA LEU A 158 -21.68 8.79 11.18
C LEU A 158 -22.67 9.68 10.41
N VAL A 159 -22.44 9.87 9.10
CA VAL A 159 -23.29 10.73 8.24
C VAL A 159 -24.66 10.12 7.99
N VAL A 160 -24.68 8.85 7.63
CA VAL A 160 -25.88 8.15 7.13
C VAL A 160 -26.36 7.13 8.16
N GLY A 161 -25.47 6.32 8.71
CA GLY A 161 -25.84 5.23 9.64
C GLY A 161 -26.50 5.74 10.93
N SER A 162 -25.93 6.77 11.57
CA SER A 162 -26.47 7.31 12.83
C SER A 162 -27.87 7.91 12.66
N PRO A 163 -28.13 8.83 11.72
CA PRO A 163 -29.49 9.35 11.51
C PRO A 163 -30.47 8.27 11.08
N LEU A 164 -30.06 7.34 10.21
CA LEU A 164 -30.91 6.26 9.72
C LEU A 164 -31.35 5.34 10.86
N THR A 165 -30.41 4.90 11.71
CA THR A 165 -30.73 4.04 12.87
C THR A 165 -31.64 4.75 13.88
N ALA A 166 -31.46 6.05 14.11
CA ALA A 166 -32.34 6.84 14.97
C ALA A 166 -33.76 6.92 14.41
N VAL A 167 -33.92 7.29 13.13
CA VAL A 167 -35.21 7.41 12.46
C VAL A 167 -35.94 6.06 12.44
N MET A 168 -35.26 4.99 12.06
CA MET A 168 -35.83 3.65 12.07
C MET A 168 -36.29 3.22 13.46
N SER A 169 -35.48 3.55 14.49
CA SER A 169 -35.81 3.20 15.88
C SER A 169 -37.03 3.94 16.40
N LEU A 170 -37.28 5.15 15.92
CA LEU A 170 -38.45 5.95 16.30
C LEU A 170 -39.71 5.50 15.54
N MET A 171 -39.62 5.18 14.26
CA MET A 171 -40.78 4.85 13.42
C MET A 171 -41.21 3.39 13.55
N TRP A 172 -40.26 2.46 13.55
CA TRP A 172 -40.53 1.02 13.47
C TRP A 172 -39.96 0.23 14.65
N GLY A 173 -39.35 0.92 15.62
CA GLY A 173 -38.74 0.32 16.79
C GLY A 173 -37.29 -0.09 16.57
N TRP A 174 -36.52 -0.03 17.66
CA TRP A 174 -35.07 -0.26 17.64
C TRP A 174 -34.66 -1.70 17.27
N ARG A 175 -35.55 -2.69 17.48
CA ARG A 175 -35.29 -4.07 17.06
C ARG A 175 -35.22 -4.20 15.54
N LEU A 176 -36.08 -3.50 14.78
CA LEU A 176 -36.03 -3.54 13.32
C LEU A 176 -34.74 -2.89 12.80
N ALA A 177 -34.32 -1.78 13.42
CA ALA A 177 -33.01 -1.19 13.12
C ALA A 177 -31.86 -2.19 13.35
N ALA A 178 -31.91 -2.96 14.45
CA ALA A 178 -30.93 -4.00 14.72
C ALA A 178 -30.99 -5.17 13.71
N VAL A 179 -32.18 -5.57 13.25
CA VAL A 179 -32.34 -6.57 12.17
C VAL A 179 -31.69 -6.08 10.87
N CYS A 180 -31.91 -4.83 10.46
CA CYS A 180 -31.30 -4.30 9.24
C CYS A 180 -29.78 -4.26 9.33
N VAL A 181 -29.21 -3.90 10.49
CA VAL A 181 -27.76 -3.97 10.72
C VAL A 181 -27.27 -5.43 10.71
N THR A 182 -28.06 -6.38 11.23
CA THR A 182 -27.74 -7.82 11.18
C THR A 182 -27.67 -8.33 9.75
N VAL A 183 -28.66 -7.98 8.91
CA VAL A 183 -28.68 -8.35 7.49
C VAL A 183 -27.48 -7.74 6.76
N ALA A 184 -27.19 -6.46 6.99
CA ALA A 184 -26.01 -5.81 6.41
C ALA A 184 -24.71 -6.51 6.84
N ALA A 185 -24.58 -6.86 8.13
CA ALA A 185 -23.41 -7.59 8.64
C ALA A 185 -23.27 -8.97 8.01
N ALA A 186 -24.38 -9.70 7.83
CA ALA A 186 -24.38 -11.01 7.17
C ALA A 186 -23.95 -10.90 5.70
N VAL A 187 -24.50 -9.93 4.96
CA VAL A 187 -24.13 -9.67 3.55
C VAL A 187 -22.64 -9.33 3.44
N VAL A 188 -22.14 -8.44 4.28
CA VAL A 188 -20.71 -8.06 4.29
C VAL A 188 -19.83 -9.25 4.71
N THR A 189 -20.28 -10.10 5.63
CA THR A 189 -19.57 -11.32 6.03
C THR A 189 -19.40 -12.28 4.85
N VAL A 190 -20.48 -12.53 4.11
CA VAL A 190 -20.46 -13.37 2.90
C VAL A 190 -19.57 -12.74 1.83
N ALA A 191 -19.72 -11.44 1.56
CA ALA A 191 -18.89 -10.73 0.60
C ALA A 191 -17.39 -10.77 0.96
N ALA A 192 -17.05 -10.59 2.24
CA ALA A 192 -15.67 -10.71 2.74
C ALA A 192 -15.11 -12.12 2.55
N ARG A 193 -15.93 -13.16 2.74
CA ARG A 193 -15.49 -14.55 2.54
C ARG A 193 -15.23 -14.86 1.07
N LEU A 194 -16.06 -14.33 0.16
CA LEU A 194 -15.99 -14.60 -1.28
C LEU A 194 -14.95 -13.74 -2.02
N LEU A 195 -14.85 -12.45 -1.69
CA LEU A 195 -14.07 -11.49 -2.49
C LEU A 195 -12.64 -11.28 -1.98
N LEU A 196 -12.38 -11.45 -0.68
CA LEU A 196 -11.03 -11.24 -0.12
C LEU A 196 -10.15 -12.50 -0.29
N PRO A 197 -8.87 -12.34 -0.66
CA PRO A 197 -7.92 -13.45 -0.76
C PRO A 197 -7.46 -13.94 0.62
N GLU A 198 -6.97 -15.18 0.71
CA GLU A 198 -6.27 -15.64 1.92
C GLU A 198 -4.88 -15.01 2.00
N LEU A 199 -4.76 -14.03 2.89
CA LEU A 199 -3.50 -13.40 3.22
C LEU A 199 -2.86 -14.19 4.36
N VAL A 200 -2.09 -15.21 4.00
CA VAL A 200 -1.25 -15.98 4.92
C VAL A 200 0.04 -15.21 5.18
N LEU A 201 0.50 -15.17 6.43
CA LEU A 201 1.80 -14.58 6.77
C LEU A 201 2.94 -15.46 6.27
N SER A 202 4.02 -14.85 5.76
CA SER A 202 5.25 -15.56 5.42
C SER A 202 5.93 -16.11 6.68
N ALA A 203 6.79 -17.13 6.52
CA ALA A 203 7.52 -17.75 7.62
C ALA A 203 8.36 -16.74 8.44
N ASP A 204 8.98 -15.76 7.78
CA ASP A 204 9.72 -14.66 8.44
C ASP A 204 8.81 -13.71 9.23
N GLN A 205 7.61 -13.42 8.73
CA GLN A 205 6.63 -12.62 9.48
C GLN A 205 6.09 -13.38 10.70
N LEU A 206 5.90 -14.71 10.60
CA LEU A 206 5.47 -15.54 11.72
C LEU A 206 6.47 -15.54 12.90
N GLN A 207 7.76 -15.26 12.66
CA GLN A 207 8.78 -15.16 13.72
C GLN A 207 8.64 -13.90 14.58
N HIS A 208 8.02 -12.84 14.05
CA HIS A 208 7.95 -11.52 14.68
C HIS A 208 6.57 -11.21 15.31
N VAL A 209 5.54 -11.99 14.98
CA VAL A 209 4.15 -11.82 15.47
C VAL A 209 3.85 -12.69 16.71
N GLY A 210 2.80 -12.35 17.46
CA GLY A 210 2.26 -13.20 18.53
C GLY A 210 2.79 -12.94 19.96
N PRO A 211 2.62 -13.88 20.91
CA PRO A 211 2.92 -13.64 22.33
C PRO A 211 4.38 -13.25 22.62
N ARG A 212 5.33 -13.70 21.78
CA ARG A 212 6.76 -13.42 21.90
C ARG A 212 7.17 -12.05 21.34
N SER A 213 6.32 -11.40 20.55
CA SER A 213 6.59 -10.08 19.99
C SER A 213 6.76 -9.03 21.10
N ARG A 214 7.81 -8.21 21.04
CA ARG A 214 8.15 -7.21 22.08
C ARG A 214 7.63 -5.81 21.74
N HIS A 215 6.40 -5.68 21.24
CA HIS A 215 5.79 -4.38 20.87
C HIS A 215 5.80 -3.33 21.96
N HIS A 216 5.53 -3.74 23.20
CA HIS A 216 5.58 -2.90 24.39
C HIS A 216 6.98 -2.30 24.66
N ARG A 217 8.01 -2.68 23.91
CA ARG A 217 9.37 -2.12 24.00
C ARG A 217 9.71 -1.16 22.86
N ASN A 218 8.87 -1.08 21.82
CA ASN A 218 9.11 -0.18 20.71
C ASN A 218 8.67 1.24 21.07
N ARG A 219 9.66 2.10 21.37
CA ARG A 219 9.43 3.49 21.80
C ARG A 219 8.67 4.31 20.76
N ALA A 220 8.92 4.11 19.46
CA ALA A 220 8.24 4.86 18.40
C ALA A 220 6.73 4.54 18.37
N LEU A 221 6.38 3.25 18.44
CA LEU A 221 4.99 2.81 18.47
C LEU A 221 4.25 3.29 19.73
N ILE A 222 4.90 3.27 20.90
CA ILE A 222 4.33 3.81 22.14
C ILE A 222 4.08 5.31 22.00
N ILE A 223 5.02 6.06 21.44
CA ILE A 223 4.87 7.51 21.23
C ILE A 223 3.67 7.79 20.31
N VAL A 224 3.50 7.10 19.17
CA VAL A 224 2.32 7.25 18.30
C VAL A 224 1.03 6.94 19.05
N SER A 225 1.02 5.86 19.82
CA SER A 225 -0.14 5.41 20.57
C SER A 225 -0.53 6.42 21.66
N LEU A 226 0.43 6.99 22.37
CA LEU A 226 0.20 8.05 23.37
C LEU A 226 -0.29 9.35 22.74
N ILE A 227 0.31 9.78 21.62
CA ILE A 227 -0.15 10.95 20.87
C ILE A 227 -1.61 10.75 20.41
N THR A 228 -1.92 9.55 19.91
CA THR A 228 -3.27 9.17 19.51
C THR A 228 -4.22 9.24 20.70
N MET A 229 -3.87 8.62 21.83
CA MET A 229 -4.69 8.65 23.04
C MET A 229 -4.98 10.09 23.49
N ILE A 230 -3.99 10.97 23.51
CA ILE A 230 -4.15 12.40 23.89
C ILE A 230 -5.06 13.13 22.91
N GLY A 231 -4.80 12.98 21.60
CA GLY A 231 -5.59 13.63 20.56
C GLY A 231 -7.05 13.16 20.53
N VAL A 232 -7.28 11.86 20.69
CA VAL A 232 -8.61 11.24 20.78
C VAL A 232 -9.30 11.68 22.07
N THR A 233 -8.61 11.72 23.21
CA THR A 233 -9.17 12.27 24.47
C THR A 233 -9.64 13.71 24.24
N GLY A 234 -8.78 14.57 23.69
CA GLY A 234 -9.13 15.96 23.40
C GLY A 234 -10.32 16.09 22.44
N HIS A 235 -10.43 15.21 21.44
CA HIS A 235 -11.58 15.18 20.55
C HIS A 235 -12.87 14.77 21.28
N PHE A 236 -12.85 13.67 22.03
CA PHE A 236 -14.03 13.06 22.65
C PHE A 236 -14.54 13.79 23.90
N VAL A 237 -13.71 14.62 24.55
CA VAL A 237 -14.15 15.58 25.59
C VAL A 237 -15.32 16.42 25.07
N SER A 238 -15.23 16.96 23.85
CA SER A 238 -16.29 17.79 23.28
C SER A 238 -17.20 17.04 22.32
N TYR A 239 -16.71 16.04 21.57
CA TYR A 239 -17.51 15.32 20.57
C TYR A 239 -18.73 14.62 21.17
N THR A 240 -18.56 14.02 22.37
CA THR A 240 -19.65 13.37 23.11
C THR A 240 -20.84 14.31 23.34
N TYR A 241 -20.58 15.62 23.42
CA TYR A 241 -21.54 16.68 23.68
C TYR A 241 -21.69 17.64 22.49
N ILE A 242 -21.39 17.20 21.26
CA ILE A 242 -21.39 18.06 20.07
C ILE A 242 -22.73 18.78 19.84
N VAL A 243 -23.86 18.12 20.10
CA VAL A 243 -25.20 18.73 20.00
C VAL A 243 -25.35 19.88 21.00
N VAL A 244 -24.81 19.72 22.20
CA VAL A 244 -24.84 20.76 23.24
C VAL A 244 -23.97 21.95 22.84
N VAL A 245 -22.78 21.70 22.29
CA VAL A 245 -21.89 22.73 21.75
C VAL A 245 -22.56 23.51 20.62
N ILE A 246 -23.18 22.81 19.66
CA ILE A 246 -23.92 23.45 18.55
C ILE A 246 -25.04 24.35 19.09
N ARG A 247 -25.78 23.87 20.09
CA ARG A 247 -26.89 24.62 20.67
C ARG A 247 -26.43 25.84 21.47
N GLN A 248 -25.50 25.66 22.40
CA GLN A 248 -25.14 26.68 23.40
C GLN A 248 -24.05 27.64 22.91
N VAL A 249 -23.20 27.22 21.96
CA VAL A 249 -22.06 28.02 21.47
C VAL A 249 -22.32 28.56 20.07
N VAL A 250 -22.85 27.73 19.16
CA VAL A 250 -23.11 28.17 17.77
C VAL A 250 -24.50 28.83 17.64
N GLY A 251 -25.43 28.55 18.57
CA GLY A 251 -26.78 29.12 18.58
C GLY A 251 -27.74 28.46 17.58
N VAL A 252 -27.45 27.23 17.13
CA VAL A 252 -28.31 26.49 16.20
C VAL A 252 -29.25 25.59 16.99
N HIS A 253 -30.57 25.78 16.80
CA HIS A 253 -31.63 25.11 17.55
C HIS A 253 -32.57 24.33 16.64
N GLY A 254 -33.14 23.24 17.16
CA GLY A 254 -34.16 22.47 16.46
C GLY A 254 -33.62 21.64 15.28
N PRO A 255 -34.42 21.43 14.21
CA PRO A 255 -34.05 20.53 13.11
C PRO A 255 -32.77 20.91 12.35
N SER A 256 -32.39 22.19 12.37
CA SER A 256 -31.16 22.68 11.72
C SER A 256 -29.88 22.10 12.31
N GLN A 257 -29.91 21.58 13.53
CA GLN A 257 -28.80 20.86 14.14
C GLN A 257 -28.42 19.60 13.35
N ALA A 258 -29.43 18.88 12.82
CA ALA A 258 -29.20 17.69 12.01
C ALA A 258 -28.46 18.03 10.71
N TRP A 259 -28.77 19.16 10.07
CA TRP A 259 -28.07 19.63 8.88
C TRP A 259 -26.61 19.99 9.16
N LEU A 260 -26.32 20.60 10.31
CA LEU A 260 -24.94 20.92 10.69
C LEU A 260 -24.12 19.65 11.02
N LEU A 261 -24.73 18.65 11.66
CA LEU A 261 -24.10 17.34 11.87
C LEU A 261 -23.90 16.57 10.55
N ALA A 262 -24.84 16.67 9.61
CA ALA A 262 -24.66 16.13 8.27
C ALA A 262 -23.48 16.83 7.57
N ALA A 263 -23.39 18.16 7.64
CA ALA A 263 -22.27 18.92 7.09
C ALA A 263 -20.92 18.52 7.73
N TYR A 264 -20.89 18.32 9.05
CA TYR A 264 -19.72 17.80 9.78
C TYR A 264 -19.22 16.49 9.16
N GLY A 265 -20.11 15.52 8.96
CA GLY A 265 -19.71 14.22 8.46
C GLY A 265 -19.42 14.21 6.95
N VAL A 266 -20.16 14.98 6.14
CA VAL A 266 -19.88 15.15 4.69
C VAL A 266 -18.52 15.79 4.48
N ALA A 267 -18.19 16.84 5.25
CA ALA A 267 -16.87 17.45 5.25
C ALA A 267 -15.79 16.42 5.63
N GLY A 268 -16.11 15.54 6.57
CA GLY A 268 -15.24 14.43 6.94
C GLY A 268 -14.96 13.44 5.79
N VAL A 269 -15.98 13.06 5.00
CA VAL A 269 -15.81 12.20 3.81
C VAL A 269 -14.95 12.89 2.75
N ILE A 270 -15.22 14.16 2.47
CA ILE A 270 -14.47 14.95 1.49
C ILE A 270 -13.01 15.12 1.93
N ALA A 271 -12.77 15.44 3.19
CA ALA A 271 -11.42 15.63 3.73
C ALA A 271 -10.58 14.35 3.66
N VAL A 272 -11.16 13.20 4.00
CA VAL A 272 -10.52 11.88 3.87
C VAL A 272 -10.08 11.65 2.41
N ALA A 273 -10.94 11.94 1.43
CA ALA A 273 -10.59 11.82 0.01
C ALA A 273 -9.48 12.81 -0.43
N LEU A 274 -9.51 14.06 0.03
CA LEU A 274 -8.54 15.09 -0.32
C LEU A 274 -7.15 14.84 0.28
N VAL A 275 -7.10 14.32 1.51
CA VAL A 275 -5.84 14.06 2.26
C VAL A 275 -5.18 12.74 1.82
N ALA A 276 -5.87 11.88 1.05
CA ALA A 276 -5.35 10.62 0.55
C ALA A 276 -4.02 10.77 -0.23
N ARG A 277 -3.89 11.79 -1.10
CA ARG A 277 -2.67 12.05 -1.89
C ARG A 277 -1.54 12.68 -1.07
N PRO A 278 -1.78 13.74 -0.27
CA PRO A 278 -0.78 14.28 0.66
C PRO A 278 -0.24 13.25 1.65
N LEU A 279 -1.08 12.32 2.13
CA LEU A 279 -0.68 11.27 3.06
C LEU A 279 0.42 10.36 2.51
N ASP A 280 0.36 10.01 1.22
CA ASP A 280 1.38 9.18 0.57
C ASP A 280 2.69 9.95 0.28
N ARG A 281 2.63 11.29 0.12
CA ARG A 281 3.79 12.11 -0.28
C ARG A 281 4.50 12.82 0.87
N ARG A 282 3.75 13.31 1.86
CA ARG A 282 4.24 14.11 3.00
C ARG A 282 3.45 13.75 4.27
N PRO A 283 3.61 12.52 4.79
CA PRO A 283 2.79 12.00 5.89
C PRO A 283 2.80 12.92 7.12
N LYS A 284 3.98 13.35 7.59
CA LYS A 284 4.09 14.26 8.74
C LYS A 284 3.39 15.61 8.53
N GLY A 285 3.62 16.25 7.38
CA GLY A 285 3.04 17.57 7.08
C GLY A 285 1.51 17.52 7.04
N ALA A 286 0.97 16.43 6.51
CA ALA A 286 -0.48 16.25 6.43
C ALA A 286 -1.09 15.95 7.82
N VAL A 287 -0.42 15.19 8.72
CA VAL A 287 -0.89 15.01 10.11
C VAL A 287 -0.89 16.36 10.84
N ILE A 288 0.20 17.12 10.74
CA ILE A 288 0.30 18.46 11.37
C ILE A 288 -0.82 19.37 10.87
N PHE A 289 -1.10 19.37 9.56
CA PHE A 289 -2.18 20.18 9.00
C PHE A 289 -3.56 19.84 9.59
N CYS A 290 -3.89 18.55 9.69
CA CYS A 290 -5.18 18.12 10.26
C CYS A 290 -5.27 18.41 11.76
N VAL A 291 -4.22 18.09 12.54
CA VAL A 291 -4.21 18.37 13.98
C VAL A 291 -4.24 19.88 14.25
N ALA A 292 -3.56 20.69 13.45
CA ALA A 292 -3.66 22.15 13.53
C ALA A 292 -5.08 22.66 13.21
N GLY A 293 -5.72 22.10 12.19
CA GLY A 293 -7.12 22.39 11.88
C GLY A 293 -8.07 22.08 13.04
N LEU A 294 -7.87 20.94 13.71
CA LEU A 294 -8.60 20.59 14.94
C LEU A 294 -8.35 21.57 16.07
N THR A 295 -7.08 21.94 16.32
CA THR A 295 -6.73 22.93 17.36
C THR A 295 -7.41 24.27 17.07
N VAL A 296 -7.35 24.75 15.83
CA VAL A 296 -8.01 26.00 15.42
C VAL A 296 -9.51 25.93 15.64
N ALA A 297 -10.18 24.83 15.24
CA ALA A 297 -11.61 24.66 15.46
C ALA A 297 -11.98 24.76 16.95
N PHE A 298 -11.25 24.07 17.83
CA PHE A 298 -11.51 24.13 19.27
C PHE A 298 -11.18 25.49 19.90
N VAL A 299 -10.11 26.16 19.48
CA VAL A 299 -9.77 27.51 19.94
C VAL A 299 -10.85 28.51 19.53
N VAL A 300 -11.35 28.44 18.29
CA VAL A 300 -12.44 29.28 17.81
C VAL A 300 -13.71 29.04 18.61
N LEU A 301 -14.12 27.78 18.79
CA LEU A 301 -15.30 27.44 19.59
C LEU A 301 -15.16 27.87 21.05
N THR A 302 -13.96 27.76 21.63
CA THR A 302 -13.67 28.26 22.97
C THR A 302 -13.85 29.78 23.05
N GLY A 303 -13.29 30.52 22.09
CA GLY A 303 -13.43 31.97 22.01
C GLY A 303 -14.87 32.44 21.79
N LEU A 304 -15.69 31.66 21.08
CA LEU A 304 -17.13 31.89 20.96
C LEU A 304 -17.85 31.63 22.28
N ALA A 305 -17.51 30.55 23.00
CA ALA A 305 -18.13 30.20 24.27
C ALA A 305 -17.88 31.24 25.38
N PHE A 306 -16.75 31.97 25.35
CA PHE A 306 -16.46 33.06 26.29
C PHE A 306 -16.96 34.44 25.86
N GLY A 307 -17.14 34.70 24.56
CA GLY A 307 -17.48 36.04 24.08
C GLY A 307 -18.99 36.22 23.90
N GLY A 308 -19.65 36.55 25.01
CA GLY A 308 -21.12 36.65 25.14
C GLY A 308 -21.83 37.74 24.32
N ASP A 309 -21.13 38.67 23.67
CA ASP A 309 -21.74 39.87 23.05
C ASP A 309 -21.40 40.05 21.54
N ARG A 310 -21.24 38.96 20.78
CA ARG A 310 -20.99 39.06 19.32
C ARG A 310 -22.30 39.06 18.53
N ALA A 311 -22.32 39.80 17.42
CA ALA A 311 -23.46 39.80 16.50
C ALA A 311 -23.87 38.35 16.15
N PRO A 312 -25.17 37.99 16.24
CA PRO A 312 -25.63 36.61 16.18
C PRO A 312 -25.26 35.91 14.86
N VAL A 313 -25.23 36.68 13.76
CA VAL A 313 -24.83 36.18 12.44
C VAL A 313 -23.35 35.78 12.40
N THR A 314 -22.47 36.56 13.03
CA THR A 314 -21.02 36.27 13.05
C THR A 314 -20.74 34.99 13.84
N THR A 315 -21.37 34.82 15.01
CA THR A 315 -21.27 33.60 15.82
C THR A 315 -21.75 32.38 15.06
N LEU A 316 -22.88 32.50 14.35
CA LEU A 316 -23.43 31.42 13.54
C LEU A 316 -22.48 31.00 12.41
N VAL A 317 -21.96 31.95 11.63
CA VAL A 317 -21.08 31.66 10.48
C VAL A 317 -19.73 31.08 10.95
N VAL A 318 -19.09 31.73 11.92
CA VAL A 318 -17.79 31.29 12.44
C VAL A 318 -17.91 29.95 13.17
N GLY A 319 -18.96 29.78 13.98
CA GLY A 319 -19.22 28.53 14.70
C GLY A 319 -19.55 27.38 13.75
N THR A 320 -20.38 27.61 12.72
CA THR A 320 -20.66 26.62 11.67
C THR A 320 -19.39 26.21 10.94
N GLY A 321 -18.57 27.19 10.53
CA GLY A 321 -17.27 26.94 9.89
C GLY A 321 -16.33 26.12 10.79
N ALA A 322 -16.30 26.40 12.10
CA ALA A 322 -15.49 25.65 13.06
C ALA A 322 -15.99 24.20 13.25
N ILE A 323 -17.30 23.96 13.29
CA ILE A 323 -17.86 22.59 13.35
C ILE A 323 -17.54 21.81 12.08
N VAL A 324 -17.65 22.43 10.90
CA VAL A 324 -17.32 21.79 9.61
C VAL A 324 -15.82 21.47 9.53
N LEU A 325 -14.96 22.40 9.93
CA LEU A 325 -13.51 22.19 10.01
C LEU A 325 -13.14 21.07 10.99
N TRP A 326 -13.82 21.04 12.15
CA TRP A 326 -13.65 19.98 13.13
C TRP A 326 -13.98 18.61 12.52
N GLY A 327 -15.11 18.47 11.83
CA GLY A 327 -15.49 17.22 11.15
C GLY A 327 -14.49 16.80 10.09
N ALA A 328 -14.10 17.72 9.21
CA ALA A 328 -13.09 17.49 8.18
C ALA A 328 -11.76 16.98 8.75
N ALA A 329 -11.24 17.67 9.78
CA ALA A 329 -9.92 17.38 10.31
C ALA A 329 -9.91 16.13 11.22
N ALA A 330 -11.00 15.87 11.95
CA ALA A 330 -11.14 14.72 12.84
C ALA A 330 -11.16 13.38 12.09
N THR A 331 -11.88 13.31 10.98
CA THR A 331 -11.95 12.07 10.19
C THR A 331 -10.67 11.83 9.40
N ALA A 332 -9.99 12.90 8.95
CA ALA A 332 -8.77 12.79 8.16
C ALA A 332 -7.56 12.32 8.98
N VAL A 333 -7.45 12.69 10.26
CA VAL A 333 -6.25 12.40 11.07
C VAL A 333 -6.09 10.91 11.44
N SER A 334 -7.20 10.20 11.69
CA SER A 334 -7.22 8.80 12.14
C SER A 334 -6.47 7.82 11.22
N PRO A 335 -6.77 7.74 9.89
CA PRO A 335 -6.05 6.83 8.98
C PRO A 335 -4.55 7.11 8.92
N MET A 336 -4.14 8.35 9.14
CA MET A 336 -2.74 8.77 9.09
C MET A 336 -1.96 8.31 10.31
N LEU A 337 -2.55 8.46 11.50
CA LEU A 337 -1.98 7.98 12.74
C LEU A 337 -1.92 6.45 12.78
N GLN A 338 -2.95 5.75 12.27
CA GLN A 338 -2.90 4.30 12.14
C GLN A 338 -1.78 3.86 11.19
N SER A 339 -1.66 4.52 10.03
CA SER A 339 -0.57 4.23 9.08
C SER A 339 0.81 4.47 9.70
N ALA A 340 0.96 5.50 10.54
CA ALA A 340 2.21 5.76 11.27
C ALA A 340 2.50 4.71 12.35
N ALA A 341 1.47 4.21 13.05
CA ALA A 341 1.61 3.12 14.00
C ALA A 341 2.08 1.82 13.30
N MET A 342 1.45 1.46 12.18
CA MET A 342 1.84 0.29 11.39
C MET A 342 3.27 0.40 10.85
N ARG A 343 3.70 1.58 10.38
CA ARG A 343 5.11 1.81 9.97
C ARG A 343 6.08 1.67 11.14
N SER A 344 5.68 2.13 12.33
CA SER A 344 6.51 2.04 13.54
C SER A 344 6.69 0.60 14.02
N GLY A 345 5.79 -0.32 13.67
CA GLY A 345 5.87 -1.75 13.94
C GLY A 345 5.75 -2.59 12.68
N ALA A 346 6.59 -2.32 11.67
CA ALA A 346 6.54 -3.00 10.37
C ALA A 346 6.72 -4.53 10.45
N ASP A 347 7.39 -5.03 11.50
CA ASP A 347 7.64 -6.45 11.73
C ASP A 347 6.35 -7.22 12.12
N ASP A 348 5.41 -6.56 12.79
CA ASP A 348 4.06 -7.07 13.09
C ASP A 348 3.04 -5.91 13.02
N PRO A 349 2.57 -5.58 11.81
CA PRO A 349 1.62 -4.49 11.58
C PRO A 349 0.29 -4.68 12.31
N ASP A 350 -0.13 -5.93 12.54
CA ASP A 350 -1.37 -6.26 13.24
C ASP A 350 -1.25 -5.96 14.74
N GLY A 351 -0.14 -6.36 15.37
CA GLY A 351 0.17 -6.01 16.75
C GLY A 351 0.31 -4.51 16.96
N ALA A 352 0.95 -3.82 16.02
CA ALA A 352 1.07 -2.36 16.04
C ALA A 352 -0.30 -1.66 15.90
N SER A 353 -1.14 -2.12 14.98
CA SER A 353 -2.51 -1.65 14.81
C SER A 353 -3.35 -1.93 16.06
N GLY A 354 -3.21 -3.11 16.68
CA GLY A 354 -3.90 -3.47 17.91
C GLY A 354 -3.56 -2.56 19.09
N LEU A 355 -2.29 -2.18 19.27
CA LEU A 355 -1.91 -1.22 20.32
C LEU A 355 -2.47 0.18 20.03
N TYR A 356 -2.42 0.62 18.77
CA TYR A 356 -3.02 1.87 18.33
C TYR A 356 -4.53 1.92 18.62
N VAL A 357 -5.28 0.88 18.24
CA VAL A 357 -6.73 0.77 18.48
C VAL A 357 -7.03 0.79 19.98
N THR A 358 -6.23 0.09 20.79
CA THR A 358 -6.39 0.10 22.25
C THR A 358 -6.22 1.51 22.82
N ALA A 359 -5.19 2.24 22.39
CA ALA A 359 -4.96 3.61 22.80
C ALA A 359 -6.08 4.56 22.33
N PHE A 360 -6.64 4.31 21.14
CA PHE A 360 -7.82 5.02 20.63
C PHE A 360 -9.03 4.82 21.56
N GLN A 361 -9.38 3.57 21.90
CA GLN A 361 -10.52 3.27 22.78
C GLN A 361 -10.36 3.84 24.19
N LEU A 362 -9.15 3.78 24.77
CA LEU A 362 -8.85 4.43 26.04
C LEU A 362 -9.01 5.95 25.96
N GLY A 363 -8.64 6.55 24.83
CA GLY A 363 -8.86 7.98 24.56
C GLY A 363 -10.34 8.34 24.48
N ILE A 364 -11.17 7.54 23.80
CA ILE A 364 -12.64 7.74 23.78
C ILE A 364 -13.19 7.71 25.21
N MET A 365 -12.84 6.68 25.97
CA MET A 365 -13.30 6.50 27.35
C MET A 365 -12.89 7.69 28.23
N ALA A 366 -11.60 8.03 28.25
CA ALA A 366 -11.08 9.16 29.03
C ALA A 366 -11.73 10.49 28.62
N GLY A 367 -11.88 10.71 27.31
CA GLY A 367 -12.48 11.91 26.76
C GLY A 367 -13.95 12.06 27.14
N SER A 368 -14.76 11.03 26.91
CA SER A 368 -16.19 11.05 27.25
C SER A 368 -16.44 11.24 28.75
N LEU A 369 -15.67 10.57 29.62
CA LEU A 369 -15.79 10.76 31.07
C LEU A 369 -15.38 12.19 31.49
N ALA A 370 -14.23 12.68 31.02
CA ALA A 370 -13.76 14.02 31.34
C ALA A 370 -14.73 15.09 30.80
N GLY A 371 -15.27 14.89 29.59
CA GLY A 371 -16.27 15.78 28.98
C GLY A 371 -17.49 15.99 29.87
N GLY A 372 -18.03 14.93 30.46
CA GLY A 372 -19.18 15.03 31.38
C GLY A 372 -18.88 15.88 32.62
N LEU A 373 -17.74 15.62 33.28
CA LEU A 373 -17.32 16.36 34.47
C LEU A 373 -17.03 17.84 34.18
N LEU A 374 -16.45 18.14 33.02
CA LEU A 374 -16.14 19.51 32.61
C LEU A 374 -17.41 20.25 32.17
N TYR A 375 -18.33 19.55 31.49
CA TYR A 375 -19.62 20.08 31.05
C TYR A 375 -20.47 20.56 32.23
N GLU A 376 -20.53 19.80 33.32
CA GLU A 376 -21.25 20.18 34.55
C GLU A 376 -20.79 21.53 35.13
N ARG A 377 -19.53 21.89 34.89
CA ARG A 377 -18.97 23.18 35.32
C ARG A 377 -19.20 24.28 34.29
N SER A 378 -18.82 24.05 33.04
CA SER A 378 -18.99 25.01 31.94
C SER A 378 -18.62 24.39 30.59
N VAL A 379 -19.44 24.67 29.56
CA VAL A 379 -19.13 24.32 28.16
C VAL A 379 -17.82 24.96 27.69
N ALA A 380 -17.53 26.19 28.13
CA ALA A 380 -16.30 26.88 27.74
C ALA A 380 -15.07 26.17 28.31
N LEU A 381 -15.15 25.67 29.54
CA LEU A 381 -14.08 24.91 30.20
C LEU A 381 -13.86 23.55 29.53
N MET A 382 -14.94 22.87 29.14
CA MET A 382 -14.89 21.65 28.33
C MET A 382 -14.17 21.89 26.98
N LEU A 383 -14.54 22.94 26.24
CA LEU A 383 -13.90 23.28 24.96
C LEU A 383 -12.44 23.70 25.13
N THR A 384 -12.11 24.41 26.21
CA THR A 384 -10.75 24.80 26.55
C THR A 384 -9.87 23.56 26.80
N ALA A 385 -10.37 22.56 27.52
CA ALA A 385 -9.65 21.31 27.73
C ALA A 385 -9.35 20.59 26.41
N SER A 386 -10.32 20.52 25.50
CA SER A 386 -10.13 19.97 24.15
C SER A 386 -9.08 20.74 23.34
N ALA A 387 -9.11 22.07 23.39
CA ALA A 387 -8.13 22.93 22.72
C ALA A 387 -6.71 22.72 23.27
N ILE A 388 -6.54 22.61 24.60
CA ILE A 388 -5.26 22.34 25.24
C ILE A 388 -4.73 20.96 24.85
N LEU A 389 -5.54 19.91 24.95
CA LEU A 389 -5.14 18.55 24.59
C LEU A 389 -4.76 18.43 23.11
N MET A 390 -5.50 19.08 22.22
CA MET A 390 -5.17 19.12 20.79
C MET A 390 -3.89 19.93 20.52
N GLY A 391 -3.66 21.03 21.25
CA GLY A 391 -2.41 21.78 21.24
C GLY A 391 -1.22 20.93 21.69
N VAL A 392 -1.37 20.14 22.76
CA VAL A 392 -0.34 19.20 23.23
C VAL A 392 -0.07 18.13 22.17
N ALA A 393 -1.09 17.56 21.55
CA ALA A 393 -0.94 16.59 20.46
C ALA A 393 -0.20 17.23 19.26
N LEU A 394 -0.53 18.46 18.88
CA LEU A 394 0.13 19.20 17.80
C LEU A 394 1.62 19.42 18.08
N VAL A 395 1.96 19.85 19.29
CA VAL A 395 3.35 20.03 19.73
C VAL A 395 4.08 18.69 19.72
N ALA A 396 3.47 17.63 20.23
CA ALA A 396 4.06 16.29 20.25
C ALA A 396 4.34 15.77 18.83
N VAL A 397 3.37 15.84 17.90
CA VAL A 397 3.56 15.44 16.50
C VAL A 397 4.67 16.28 15.82
N SER A 398 4.73 17.57 16.13
CA SER A 398 5.74 18.47 15.56
C SER A 398 7.14 18.14 16.07
N ALA A 399 7.28 17.88 17.38
CA ALA A 399 8.54 17.58 18.06
C ALA A 399 9.12 16.22 17.66
N VAL A 400 8.26 15.22 17.40
CA VAL A 400 8.69 13.87 17.04
C VAL A 400 9.09 13.82 15.56
N ARG A 401 10.40 13.73 15.29
CA ARG A 401 10.96 13.71 13.92
C ARG A 401 10.85 12.34 13.25
N ARG A 402 11.41 11.30 13.87
CA ARG A 402 11.64 9.98 13.24
C ARG A 402 10.41 9.07 13.04
N VAL A 403 9.26 9.42 13.61
CA VAL A 403 8.08 8.50 13.67
C VAL A 403 7.11 8.71 12.51
N PHE A 404 7.06 9.93 11.96
CA PHE A 404 6.16 10.32 10.87
C PHE A 404 6.89 10.56 9.54
N GLU A 405 8.21 10.38 9.52
CA GLU A 405 9.07 10.44 8.34
C GLU A 405 8.78 9.24 7.42
N ALA A 406 8.76 9.46 6.10
CA ALA A 406 8.74 8.37 5.14
C ALA A 406 10.09 7.63 5.18
N ALA A 407 10.16 6.37 4.73
CA ALA A 407 11.39 5.56 4.82
C ALA A 407 12.63 6.26 4.21
N ASP A 408 12.42 7.15 3.23
CA ASP A 408 13.45 7.97 2.58
C ASP A 408 14.09 9.03 3.50
N ASP A 409 13.35 9.56 4.48
CA ASP A 409 13.81 10.64 5.37
C ASP A 409 14.58 10.09 6.59
N ALA A 410 14.24 8.90 7.08
CA ALA A 410 14.85 8.30 8.28
C ALA A 410 16.34 7.96 8.05
N ALA A 411 16.70 7.50 6.85
CA ALA A 411 18.08 7.20 6.46
C ALA A 411 18.95 8.47 6.38
N SER A 412 18.37 9.61 5.97
CA SER A 412 19.06 10.90 5.90
C SER A 412 19.42 11.47 7.29
N ASN A 413 18.59 11.17 8.30
CA ASN A 413 18.74 11.70 9.67
C ASN A 413 19.62 10.83 10.58
N THR A 414 19.78 9.54 10.28
CA THR A 414 20.71 8.65 10.97
C THR A 414 22.17 8.85 10.55
N GLY A 415 22.43 9.45 9.38
CA GLY A 415 23.78 9.81 8.92
C GLY A 415 24.47 10.92 9.73
N ARG A 416 23.83 11.45 10.79
CA ARG A 416 24.40 12.50 11.64
C ARG A 416 24.75 12.05 13.07
N ALA A 417 24.66 10.74 13.38
CA ALA A 417 25.04 10.21 14.68
C ALA A 417 26.13 9.13 14.53
N THR A 418 27.34 9.48 14.96
CA THR A 418 28.46 8.59 15.33
C THR A 418 28.84 7.52 14.31
N SER A 419 29.77 7.87 13.43
CA SER A 419 30.64 6.91 12.76
C SER A 419 31.48 6.16 13.81
N HIS A 420 31.05 4.96 14.20
CA HIS A 420 31.97 4.01 14.83
C HIS A 420 32.83 3.41 13.71
N LEU A 421 34.07 3.89 13.60
CA LEU A 421 35.12 3.21 12.87
C LEU A 421 35.50 1.95 13.67
N THR A 422 35.08 0.77 13.20
CA THR A 422 35.71 -0.49 13.59
C THR A 422 36.92 -0.71 12.70
N ASN A 423 38.12 -0.62 13.27
CA ASN A 423 39.33 -1.12 12.62
C ASN A 423 39.45 -2.64 12.85
N THR A 424 40.07 -3.34 11.92
CA THR A 424 40.44 -4.77 11.99
C THR A 424 41.50 -5.02 13.05
N ALA A 425 41.08 -4.98 14.33
CA ALA A 425 41.72 -5.61 15.49
C ALA A 425 40.77 -5.36 16.68
N GLY A 426 40.12 -6.41 17.18
CA GLY A 426 39.03 -6.28 18.17
C GLY A 426 39.47 -5.72 19.53
N GLN A 427 39.45 -4.39 19.71
CA GLN A 427 39.55 -3.73 21.03
C GLN A 427 38.58 -2.53 21.13
N ARG A 428 37.90 -2.41 22.29
CA ARG A 428 36.94 -1.34 22.61
C ARG A 428 37.66 -0.10 23.16
N CYS A 429 37.29 1.08 22.66
CA CYS A 429 37.54 2.37 23.34
C CYS A 429 36.22 2.97 23.84
N GLU A 430 36.15 3.31 25.13
CA GLU A 430 35.07 4.08 25.74
C GLU A 430 35.38 5.58 25.66
N LEU A 431 34.41 6.40 25.26
CA LEU A 431 34.52 7.87 25.28
C LEU A 431 33.61 8.44 26.38
N GLY A 432 34.23 8.81 27.50
CA GLY A 432 33.66 9.74 28.48
C GLY A 432 34.30 11.13 28.32
N GLY A 433 33.48 12.18 28.41
CA GLY A 433 33.95 13.55 28.73
C GLY A 433 33.78 14.61 27.64
N TRP A 434 32.76 15.47 27.84
CA TRP A 434 32.69 16.92 27.59
C TRP A 434 33.37 17.52 26.34
N CYS A 435 32.56 18.10 25.43
CA CYS A 435 33.03 19.00 24.38
C CYS A 435 32.36 20.37 24.52
N GLY A 436 33.11 21.38 24.97
CA GLY A 436 32.70 22.79 25.00
C GLY A 436 32.88 23.47 23.64
N ALA A 437 31.95 24.34 23.25
CA ALA A 437 31.98 25.07 21.99
C ALA A 437 32.69 26.44 22.13
N GLY A 438 33.86 26.59 21.51
CA GLY A 438 34.58 27.86 21.38
C GLY A 438 34.42 28.47 19.97
N ARG A 439 34.28 29.80 19.88
CA ARG A 439 34.01 30.55 18.64
C ARG A 439 35.15 31.55 18.39
N LEU A 440 35.90 31.39 17.30
CA LEU A 440 36.91 32.36 16.84
C LEU A 440 36.64 32.73 15.37
N ARG A 441 36.38 34.01 15.11
CA ARG A 441 36.21 34.69 13.81
C ARG A 441 35.49 33.88 12.72
N GLY A 442 34.20 33.58 12.95
CA GLY A 442 33.21 33.41 11.88
C GLY A 442 33.29 32.16 10.99
N ARG A 443 34.17 31.19 11.25
CA ARG A 443 34.21 29.90 10.52
C ARG A 443 34.29 28.71 11.49
N LYS A 444 33.51 27.65 11.24
CA LYS A 444 33.61 26.38 11.98
C LYS A 444 34.76 25.56 11.41
N VAL A 445 35.75 25.22 12.24
CA VAL A 445 36.82 24.26 11.94
C VAL A 445 36.78 23.20 13.04
N ALA A 446 36.83 21.91 12.68
CA ALA A 446 37.06 20.82 13.61
C ALA A 446 38.51 20.34 13.42
N ALA A 447 39.31 20.38 14.49
CA ALA A 447 40.64 19.79 14.55
C ALA A 447 40.55 18.52 15.39
N VAL A 448 41.17 17.42 14.93
CA VAL A 448 41.35 16.19 15.70
C VAL A 448 42.85 16.02 15.93
N LEU A 449 43.27 16.07 17.20
CA LEU A 449 44.62 15.68 17.62
C LEU A 449 44.58 14.22 18.08
N CYS A 450 45.34 13.35 17.43
CA CYS A 450 45.68 12.03 17.94
C CYS A 450 47.11 12.08 18.49
N HIS A 451 47.26 11.78 19.78
CA HIS A 451 48.56 11.57 20.40
C HIS A 451 48.89 10.08 20.28
N THR A 452 49.92 9.73 19.49
CA THR A 452 50.54 8.39 19.52
C THR A 452 51.81 8.47 20.34
N GLY A 453 51.89 7.68 21.40
CA GLY A 453 53.15 7.45 22.11
C GLY A 453 53.99 6.43 21.35
N GLY A 454 55.25 6.78 21.08
CA GLY A 454 56.32 5.81 20.78
C GLY A 454 56.75 5.71 19.31
N GLN A 455 57.79 6.48 18.99
CA GLN A 455 58.78 6.35 17.91
C GLN A 455 58.44 6.85 16.48
N ASP A 456 59.42 7.59 15.97
CA ASP A 456 59.42 8.54 14.86
C ASP A 456 59.52 7.91 13.46
N VAL A 457 59.02 8.62 12.44
CA VAL A 457 59.82 9.26 11.35
C VAL A 457 58.97 9.55 10.08
N THR A 458 58.74 10.86 9.87
CA THR A 458 58.62 11.67 8.63
C THR A 458 57.55 11.44 7.55
N GLY A 459 56.83 12.53 7.22
CA GLY A 459 56.67 12.95 5.82
C GLY A 459 55.39 13.72 5.47
N GLY A 460 55.46 15.05 5.39
CA GLY A 460 54.69 15.84 4.40
C GLY A 460 53.41 16.54 4.87
N MET A 461 53.54 17.75 5.42
CA MET A 461 52.49 18.78 5.35
C MET A 461 52.51 19.41 3.96
N THR A 462 51.37 19.54 3.28
CA THR A 462 51.25 20.39 2.09
C THR A 462 50.00 21.25 2.18
N TYR A 463 50.25 22.57 2.23
CA TYR A 463 49.28 23.63 1.97
C TYR A 463 49.37 24.03 0.51
N VAL A 464 48.25 24.39 -0.13
CA VAL A 464 48.25 25.21 -1.35
C VAL A 464 47.15 26.27 -1.26
N ALA A 465 47.52 27.49 -1.63
CA ALA A 465 46.75 28.73 -1.54
C ALA A 465 46.13 29.16 -2.90
N LEU A 466 45.18 30.09 -2.77
CA LEU A 466 44.54 31.06 -3.70
C LEU A 466 45.11 31.24 -5.13
N ASP A 467 44.23 31.48 -6.13
CA ASP A 467 44.31 32.71 -6.96
C ASP A 467 43.06 33.08 -7.82
N GLN A 468 43.14 34.28 -8.39
CA GLN A 468 42.18 35.29 -8.91
C GLN A 468 41.34 35.03 -10.20
N GLY A 469 40.31 35.88 -10.41
CA GLY A 469 39.63 36.11 -11.71
C GLY A 469 40.47 36.94 -12.70
N PRO A 470 40.01 37.27 -13.95
CA PRO A 470 39.02 38.36 -14.14
C PRO A 470 38.15 38.38 -15.45
N GLN A 471 37.12 39.26 -15.43
CA GLN A 471 36.62 40.20 -16.48
C GLN A 471 35.82 39.82 -17.77
N GLN A 472 34.95 40.81 -18.11
CA GLN A 472 34.19 41.15 -19.35
C GLN A 472 32.91 40.36 -19.67
N GLY A 473 31.76 40.93 -20.05
CA GLY A 473 31.35 42.31 -20.31
C GLY A 473 29.98 42.37 -21.02
N GLN A 474 29.24 43.46 -20.75
CA GLN A 474 28.19 44.11 -21.56
C GLN A 474 26.73 43.60 -21.69
N GLN A 475 25.85 44.55 -21.30
CA GLN A 475 24.57 45.01 -21.93
C GLN A 475 23.41 43.99 -22.00
N GLY A 476 22.15 44.31 -21.68
CA GLY A 476 21.48 45.56 -21.39
C GLY A 476 19.95 45.36 -21.61
N GLN A 477 19.16 46.21 -20.95
CA GLN A 477 17.74 46.54 -21.20
C GLN A 477 16.61 45.74 -20.52
N LYS A 478 15.90 46.54 -19.70
CA LYS A 478 14.54 46.41 -19.17
C LYS A 478 13.50 46.37 -20.29
N ALA A 479 12.37 45.70 -20.05
CA ALA A 479 11.05 46.20 -20.47
C ALA A 479 9.91 45.61 -19.61
N GLN A 480 8.92 46.46 -19.34
CA GLN A 480 7.79 46.32 -18.43
C GLN A 480 6.52 45.76 -19.11
N LYS A 481 5.62 45.25 -18.26
CA LYS A 481 4.13 45.35 -18.27
C LYS A 481 3.31 44.91 -19.49
N GLY A 482 2.30 44.08 -19.22
CA GLY A 482 1.06 43.98 -20.03
C GLY A 482 0.14 42.82 -19.62
N GLN A 483 -0.86 43.09 -18.77
CA GLN A 483 -2.08 42.28 -18.54
C GLN A 483 -3.02 42.32 -19.79
N PRO A 484 -4.26 41.77 -19.75
CA PRO A 484 -4.72 40.41 -19.40
C PRO A 484 -5.69 39.86 -20.49
N LEU A 485 -6.06 38.57 -20.47
CA LEU A 485 -7.26 38.10 -21.18
C LEU A 485 -8.07 37.09 -20.36
N ARG A 486 -9.38 37.32 -20.38
CA ARG A 486 -10.45 36.74 -19.56
C ARG A 486 -11.00 35.43 -20.13
N ARG A 487 -11.67 34.71 -19.21
CA ARG A 487 -13.00 34.07 -19.30
C ARG A 487 -13.08 32.59 -19.68
N GLY A 488 -13.82 31.85 -18.84
CA GLY A 488 -14.39 30.55 -19.17
C GLY A 488 -14.84 29.72 -17.97
N GLU A 489 -15.71 30.24 -17.10
CA GLU A 489 -16.47 29.43 -16.13
C GLU A 489 -17.40 28.46 -16.84
N ARG A 490 -17.56 27.24 -16.30
CA ARG A 490 -18.85 26.52 -16.24
C ARG A 490 -18.80 25.40 -15.20
N SER A 491 -19.52 25.63 -14.11
CA SER A 491 -20.01 24.64 -13.15
C SER A 491 -21.08 23.74 -13.78
N GLY A 492 -21.16 22.50 -13.33
CA GLY A 492 -22.26 21.58 -13.64
C GLY A 492 -22.40 20.53 -12.54
N VAL A 493 -23.27 20.82 -11.58
CA VAL A 493 -23.79 19.91 -10.54
C VAL A 493 -25.08 19.29 -11.09
N VAL A 494 -25.26 17.97 -11.01
CA VAL A 494 -26.59 17.34 -10.99
C VAL A 494 -26.57 16.12 -10.06
N SER A 495 -27.46 16.15 -9.07
CA SER A 495 -27.98 15.00 -8.32
C SER A 495 -29.47 14.90 -8.63
N VAL A 496 -29.99 13.72 -8.94
CA VAL A 496 -31.39 13.35 -8.64
C VAL A 496 -31.47 11.84 -8.38
N LEU A 497 -32.03 11.52 -7.22
CA LEU A 497 -32.55 10.24 -6.77
C LEU A 497 -34.07 10.27 -7.05
N LEU A 498 -34.71 9.18 -7.48
CA LEU A 498 -36.13 8.91 -7.19
C LEU A 498 -36.44 7.41 -7.30
N LEU A 499 -37.14 6.90 -6.28
CA LEU A 499 -37.75 5.57 -6.13
C LEU A 499 -39.20 5.59 -6.63
N GLY A 500 -39.75 4.45 -7.08
CA GLY A 500 -41.20 4.28 -7.26
C GLY A 500 -41.61 2.90 -7.81
N ALA A 501 -42.54 2.24 -7.12
CA ALA A 501 -43.05 0.86 -7.24
C ALA A 501 -43.75 0.45 -8.57
N GLY A 502 -43.87 -0.87 -8.80
CA GLY A 502 -44.83 -1.49 -9.76
C GLY A 502 -46.28 -1.49 -9.24
N PRO A 503 -47.30 -2.08 -9.93
CA PRO A 503 -47.31 -3.50 -10.34
C PRO A 503 -48.11 -3.90 -11.64
N ALA A 504 -48.04 -5.21 -11.96
CA ALA A 504 -49.10 -6.12 -12.49
C ALA A 504 -49.60 -6.15 -13.97
N LEU A 505 -49.53 -7.38 -14.53
CA LEU A 505 -50.49 -8.16 -15.36
C LEU A 505 -50.95 -7.67 -16.76
N ALA A 506 -50.65 -8.47 -17.80
CA ALA A 506 -51.60 -9.24 -18.64
C ALA A 506 -51.06 -9.52 -20.08
N ASP A 507 -51.21 -10.76 -20.52
CA ASP A 507 -51.18 -11.33 -21.89
C ASP A 507 -52.67 -11.63 -22.30
N PRO A 508 -53.12 -12.11 -23.49
CA PRO A 508 -52.48 -12.45 -24.78
C PRO A 508 -53.29 -12.04 -26.06
N ASP A 509 -53.00 -12.71 -27.20
CA ASP A 509 -53.81 -12.96 -28.44
C ASP A 509 -53.45 -12.16 -29.70
N GLN A 510 -53.51 -12.67 -30.96
CA GLN A 510 -53.63 -14.01 -31.57
C GLN A 510 -53.32 -13.90 -33.10
N VAL A 511 -53.08 -15.05 -33.74
CA VAL A 511 -52.88 -15.31 -35.18
C VAL A 511 -54.22 -15.40 -35.95
N PRO A 512 -54.25 -15.23 -37.28
CA PRO A 512 -54.70 -16.34 -38.19
C PRO A 512 -53.93 -16.35 -39.53
N GLY A 513 -53.87 -17.39 -40.37
CA GLY A 513 -54.50 -18.71 -40.41
C GLY A 513 -54.01 -19.49 -41.66
N ASP A 514 -54.18 -20.81 -41.63
CA ASP A 514 -53.95 -21.79 -42.72
C ASP A 514 -55.20 -21.90 -43.63
N PRO A 515 -55.12 -22.42 -44.88
CA PRO A 515 -55.36 -23.87 -45.08
C PRO A 515 -54.67 -24.52 -46.31
N ASP A 516 -54.37 -25.83 -46.25
CA ASP A 516 -54.97 -26.88 -47.11
C ASP A 516 -54.26 -28.24 -47.01
N VAL A 517 -54.99 -29.28 -47.44
CA VAL A 517 -55.07 -30.65 -46.92
C VAL A 517 -54.43 -31.72 -47.87
N VAL A 518 -53.55 -32.56 -47.29
CA VAL A 518 -53.39 -34.05 -47.38
C VAL A 518 -53.18 -34.84 -48.72
N ALA A 519 -52.08 -35.63 -48.69
CA ALA A 519 -51.76 -37.00 -49.23
C ALA A 519 -51.42 -37.23 -50.73
N PRO A 520 -50.75 -38.36 -51.13
CA PRO A 520 -50.03 -39.43 -50.39
C PRO A 520 -48.61 -39.79 -50.96
N ALA A 521 -48.07 -40.91 -50.47
CA ALA A 521 -46.73 -41.52 -50.54
C ALA A 521 -45.99 -41.78 -51.89
N GLU A 522 -44.65 -41.76 -51.75
CA GLU A 522 -43.49 -42.43 -52.42
C GLU A 522 -43.32 -42.45 -53.96
N PRO A 523 -42.09 -42.18 -54.42
CA PRO A 523 -41.21 -43.30 -54.79
C PRO A 523 -39.71 -43.17 -54.44
N ALA A 524 -39.14 -44.33 -54.09
CA ALA A 524 -37.81 -44.86 -54.38
C ALA A 524 -36.52 -44.11 -53.98
N ASP A 525 -35.69 -44.84 -53.21
CA ASP A 525 -34.32 -44.56 -52.80
C ASP A 525 -33.40 -44.01 -53.91
N PRO A 526 -32.56 -43.01 -53.56
CA PRO A 526 -31.22 -42.90 -54.09
C PRO A 526 -30.18 -43.21 -53.00
N ALA A 527 -29.48 -44.33 -53.21
CA ALA A 527 -28.11 -44.66 -52.83
C ALA A 527 -27.53 -44.10 -51.51
N ALA A 528 -27.13 -45.03 -50.64
CA ALA A 528 -26.36 -44.78 -49.43
C ALA A 528 -25.12 -43.89 -49.70
N PRO A 529 -24.87 -42.86 -48.86
CA PRO A 529 -23.61 -42.13 -48.88
C PRO A 529 -22.50 -43.03 -48.31
N ALA A 530 -21.30 -42.89 -48.88
CA ALA A 530 -20.10 -43.64 -48.51
C ALA A 530 -19.77 -43.53 -47.00
N PRO A 531 -19.16 -44.56 -46.39
CA PRO A 531 -18.80 -44.54 -44.98
C PRO A 531 -17.79 -43.42 -44.69
N ASP A 532 -18.07 -42.66 -43.63
CA ASP A 532 -17.23 -41.57 -43.16
C ASP A 532 -15.83 -42.11 -42.78
N PRO A 533 -14.74 -41.61 -43.40
CA PRO A 533 -13.38 -42.06 -43.12
C PRO A 533 -12.89 -41.73 -41.70
N LEU A 534 -13.71 -41.04 -40.89
CA LEU A 534 -13.33 -40.49 -39.59
C LEU A 534 -14.11 -41.10 -38.40
N ALA A 535 -14.91 -42.14 -38.60
CA ALA A 535 -15.54 -42.85 -37.49
C ALA A 535 -14.53 -43.75 -36.76
N LEU A 536 -14.14 -43.36 -35.53
CA LEU A 536 -13.25 -44.15 -34.67
C LEU A 536 -13.97 -45.40 -34.11
N PRO A 537 -13.30 -46.57 -34.01
CA PRO A 537 -13.87 -47.78 -33.41
C PRO A 537 -14.02 -47.65 -31.89
N PRO A 538 -14.94 -48.42 -31.26
CA PRO A 538 -15.13 -48.37 -29.81
C PRO A 538 -13.88 -48.84 -29.06
N ALA A 539 -13.51 -48.12 -28.00
CA ALA A 539 -12.28 -48.33 -27.24
C ALA A 539 -12.29 -49.62 -26.39
N ASP A 540 -11.15 -50.31 -26.38
CA ASP A 540 -10.86 -51.51 -25.60
C ASP A 540 -10.83 -51.18 -24.08
N PRO A 541 -11.65 -51.82 -23.22
CA PRO A 541 -11.70 -51.55 -21.78
C PRO A 541 -10.43 -51.90 -21.01
N LEU A 542 -9.44 -52.54 -21.63
CA LEU A 542 -8.20 -53.01 -20.99
C LEU A 542 -6.92 -52.27 -21.43
N ALA A 543 -7.03 -51.23 -22.25
CA ALA A 543 -5.86 -50.43 -22.64
C ALA A 543 -5.39 -49.51 -21.49
N PRO A 544 -4.07 -49.38 -21.24
CA PRO A 544 -3.56 -48.42 -20.28
C PRO A 544 -3.96 -46.98 -20.67
N PRO A 545 -4.20 -46.09 -19.69
CA PRO A 545 -4.69 -44.75 -19.98
C PRO A 545 -3.71 -43.99 -20.88
N PRO A 546 -4.20 -43.12 -21.78
CA PRO A 546 -3.35 -42.34 -22.66
C PRO A 546 -2.39 -41.45 -21.83
N PRO A 547 -1.14 -41.27 -22.28
CA PRO A 547 -0.16 -40.46 -21.58
C PRO A 547 -0.66 -39.03 -21.39
N ASP A 548 -0.40 -38.46 -20.21
CA ASP A 548 -0.75 -37.08 -19.86
C ASP A 548 -0.14 -36.11 -20.90
N PRO A 549 -0.94 -35.30 -21.61
CA PRO A 549 -0.44 -34.33 -22.58
C PRO A 549 0.40 -33.20 -21.96
N LEU A 550 0.51 -33.14 -20.62
CA LEU A 550 1.44 -32.25 -19.90
C LEU A 550 2.77 -32.93 -19.50
N ALA A 551 2.95 -34.23 -19.76
CA ALA A 551 4.21 -34.91 -19.51
C ALA A 551 5.23 -34.58 -20.61
N ILE A 552 6.22 -33.74 -20.27
CA ILE A 552 7.30 -33.35 -21.18
C ILE A 552 8.38 -34.46 -21.17
N PRO A 553 8.86 -34.95 -22.32
CA PRO A 553 9.89 -35.98 -22.39
C PRO A 553 11.21 -35.53 -21.77
N VAL A 554 11.81 -36.40 -20.95
CA VAL A 554 13.09 -36.20 -20.29
C VAL A 554 14.22 -36.16 -21.33
N ALA A 555 14.89 -35.02 -21.50
CA ALA A 555 16.02 -34.90 -22.42
C ALA A 555 17.29 -35.59 -21.89
N ALA A 556 18.06 -36.16 -22.82
CA ALA A 556 19.17 -37.08 -22.59
C ALA A 556 20.48 -36.38 -22.14
N GLY A 557 21.12 -36.94 -21.10
CA GLY A 557 22.52 -36.73 -20.71
C GLY A 557 22.76 -35.67 -19.61
N PRO A 558 23.68 -35.92 -18.64
CA PRO A 558 24.03 -34.94 -17.62
C PRO A 558 24.91 -33.85 -18.24
N VAL A 559 24.31 -32.70 -18.54
CA VAL A 559 25.05 -31.47 -18.85
C VAL A 559 25.51 -30.85 -17.53
N ALA A 560 26.72 -30.28 -17.51
CA ALA A 560 27.31 -29.72 -16.28
C ALA A 560 26.34 -28.78 -15.54
N GLY A 561 26.05 -29.10 -14.28
CA GLY A 561 25.13 -28.34 -13.43
C GLY A 561 23.64 -28.62 -13.66
N GLN A 562 23.28 -29.61 -14.48
CA GLN A 562 21.91 -30.09 -14.65
C GLN A 562 21.75 -31.53 -14.14
N ASP A 563 20.56 -31.81 -13.61
CA ASP A 563 20.09 -33.15 -13.29
C ASP A 563 18.64 -33.30 -13.80
N PRO A 564 18.40 -34.13 -14.83
CA PRO A 564 17.06 -34.36 -15.36
C PRO A 564 16.25 -35.39 -14.58
N THR A 565 16.85 -36.07 -13.61
CA THR A 565 16.14 -37.04 -12.79
C THR A 565 15.26 -36.33 -11.76
N PRO A 566 14.08 -36.84 -11.41
CA PRO A 566 13.34 -36.34 -10.26
C PRO A 566 14.10 -36.60 -8.97
N PHE A 567 13.96 -35.70 -7.99
CA PHE A 567 14.54 -35.94 -6.67
C PHE A 567 13.84 -37.12 -5.98
N VAL A 568 14.64 -38.01 -5.35
CA VAL A 568 14.16 -39.17 -4.58
C VAL A 568 14.84 -39.17 -3.21
N GLY A 569 14.06 -39.31 -2.15
CA GLY A 569 14.55 -39.38 -0.77
C GLY A 569 13.87 -38.38 0.16
N ASP A 570 14.37 -38.29 1.38
CA ASP A 570 13.88 -37.32 2.36
C ASP A 570 14.37 -35.91 2.02
N PRO A 571 13.48 -34.90 1.96
CA PRO A 571 13.85 -33.55 1.54
C PRO A 571 14.74 -32.87 2.59
N PRO A 572 15.95 -32.41 2.24
CA PRO A 572 16.88 -31.79 3.19
C PRO A 572 16.45 -30.38 3.63
N PHE A 573 15.47 -29.79 2.95
CA PHE A 573 14.93 -28.47 3.26
C PHE A 573 13.41 -28.42 3.02
N ARG A 574 12.75 -27.46 3.66
CA ARG A 574 11.31 -27.21 3.45
C ARG A 574 11.05 -26.72 2.03
N PRO A 575 9.84 -26.94 1.48
CA PRO A 575 9.48 -26.50 0.12
C PRO A 575 9.88 -25.04 -0.14
N PRO A 576 10.82 -24.79 -1.08
CA PRO A 576 11.26 -23.45 -1.41
C PRO A 576 10.27 -22.75 -2.35
N THR A 577 10.50 -21.47 -2.63
CA THR A 577 9.77 -20.71 -3.65
C THR A 577 10.67 -20.38 -4.84
N PHE A 578 10.08 -20.31 -6.03
CA PHE A 578 10.81 -20.13 -7.30
C PHE A 578 10.52 -18.78 -7.94
N ASN A 579 11.55 -18.17 -8.53
CA ASN A 579 11.43 -17.14 -9.54
C ASN A 579 12.39 -17.51 -10.68
N PRO A 580 11.92 -17.83 -11.89
CA PRO A 580 10.55 -17.64 -12.39
C PRO A 580 9.49 -18.52 -11.70
N VAL A 581 8.26 -18.02 -11.64
CA VAL A 581 7.11 -18.78 -11.14
C VAL A 581 6.69 -19.86 -12.15
N ASN A 582 5.98 -20.89 -11.68
CA ASN A 582 5.57 -22.00 -12.54
C ASN A 582 4.73 -21.52 -13.74
N GLY A 583 5.08 -21.99 -14.94
CA GLY A 583 4.45 -21.63 -16.21
C GLY A 583 4.85 -20.26 -16.78
N ALA A 584 5.82 -19.56 -16.18
CA ALA A 584 6.23 -18.24 -16.67
C ALA A 584 6.91 -18.32 -18.05
N MET A 585 6.67 -17.28 -18.86
CA MET A 585 7.47 -16.95 -20.04
C MET A 585 8.46 -15.84 -19.68
N VAL A 586 9.76 -16.05 -19.90
CA VAL A 586 10.82 -15.11 -19.52
C VAL A 586 11.83 -14.90 -20.64
N GLY A 587 12.64 -13.85 -20.53
CA GLY A 587 13.74 -13.61 -21.45
C GLY A 587 14.93 -14.54 -21.24
N VAL A 588 15.82 -14.57 -22.23
CA VAL A 588 16.95 -15.51 -22.30
C VAL A 588 18.06 -15.28 -21.28
N ALA A 589 18.03 -14.18 -20.52
CA ALA A 589 19.00 -13.86 -19.48
C ALA A 589 18.46 -14.07 -18.06
N LYS A 590 17.26 -14.65 -17.90
CA LYS A 590 16.64 -14.86 -16.58
C LYS A 590 17.36 -15.96 -15.77
N PRO A 591 17.88 -15.66 -14.56
CA PRO A 591 18.37 -16.69 -13.66
C PRO A 591 17.20 -17.40 -12.94
N ILE A 592 17.47 -18.60 -12.45
CA ILE A 592 16.60 -19.35 -11.56
C ILE A 592 16.94 -18.95 -10.13
N ILE A 593 15.97 -18.46 -9.39
CA ILE A 593 16.11 -18.03 -8.00
C ILE A 593 15.28 -18.96 -7.12
N ILE A 594 15.93 -19.60 -6.16
CA ILE A 594 15.32 -20.53 -5.22
C ILE A 594 15.47 -19.94 -3.82
N ASN A 595 14.34 -19.59 -3.19
CA ASN A 595 14.31 -19.02 -1.86
C ASN A 595 13.86 -20.05 -0.84
N PHE A 596 14.71 -20.29 0.15
CA PHE A 596 14.43 -21.18 1.28
C PHE A 596 13.74 -20.41 2.41
N GLN A 597 12.88 -21.09 3.15
CA GLN A 597 12.15 -20.50 4.29
C GLN A 597 13.03 -20.30 5.53
N VAL A 598 14.18 -20.97 5.58
CA VAL A 598 15.15 -20.94 6.68
C VAL A 598 16.57 -20.99 6.10
N PRO A 599 17.58 -20.49 6.82
CA PRO A 599 18.97 -20.60 6.37
C PRO A 599 19.40 -22.05 6.16
N ILE A 600 20.05 -22.31 5.03
CA ILE A 600 20.66 -23.60 4.71
C ILE A 600 22.06 -23.66 5.32
N ALA A 601 22.24 -24.57 6.27
CA ALA A 601 23.53 -24.79 6.93
C ALA A 601 24.51 -25.54 6.01
N ASP A 602 24.04 -26.59 5.33
CA ASP A 602 24.83 -27.40 4.40
C ASP A 602 24.41 -27.08 2.96
N ARG A 603 25.18 -26.20 2.32
CA ARG A 603 24.93 -25.74 0.95
C ARG A 603 25.16 -26.85 -0.09
N PRO A 604 26.25 -27.64 -0.05
CA PRO A 604 26.42 -28.79 -0.92
C PRO A 604 25.25 -29.77 -0.86
N MET A 605 24.76 -30.10 0.34
CA MET A 605 23.59 -30.97 0.49
C MET A 605 22.35 -30.37 -0.19
N ALA A 606 22.10 -29.07 0.00
CA ALA A 606 20.95 -28.43 -0.65
C ALA A 606 21.10 -28.39 -2.18
N GLU A 607 22.29 -28.07 -2.71
CA GLU A 607 22.55 -28.10 -4.15
C GLU A 607 22.35 -29.50 -4.74
N SER A 608 22.80 -30.55 -4.05
CA SER A 608 22.61 -31.93 -4.49
C SER A 608 21.14 -32.38 -4.55
N ALA A 609 20.25 -31.71 -3.80
CA ALA A 609 18.81 -31.98 -3.81
C ALA A 609 18.03 -31.06 -4.76
N ILE A 610 18.72 -30.21 -5.55
CA ILE A 610 18.11 -29.33 -6.55
C ILE A 610 18.48 -29.83 -7.93
N HIS A 611 17.50 -30.42 -8.61
CA HIS A 611 17.65 -30.98 -9.94
C HIS A 611 17.06 -29.99 -10.95
N ILE A 612 17.90 -29.50 -11.85
CA ILE A 612 17.51 -28.54 -12.90
C ILE A 612 17.75 -29.21 -14.24
N SER A 613 16.79 -29.15 -15.14
CA SER A 613 16.94 -29.63 -16.51
C SER A 613 16.34 -28.68 -17.53
N SER A 614 16.87 -28.69 -18.74
CA SER A 614 16.33 -27.88 -19.84
C SER A 614 16.33 -28.60 -21.18
N ILE A 615 15.49 -28.10 -22.10
CA ILE A 615 15.40 -28.56 -23.49
C ILE A 615 15.46 -27.34 -24.40
N PRO A 616 16.55 -27.16 -25.19
CA PRO A 616 17.74 -28.00 -25.22
C PRO A 616 18.53 -27.97 -23.89
N PRO A 617 19.37 -28.98 -23.59
CA PRO A 617 20.22 -28.99 -22.39
C PRO A 617 21.26 -27.85 -22.42
N VAL A 618 21.45 -27.14 -21.30
CA VAL A 618 22.33 -25.95 -21.20
C VAL A 618 23.20 -26.02 -19.94
N PRO A 619 24.54 -25.92 -20.05
CA PRO A 619 25.39 -25.92 -18.87
C PRO A 619 25.16 -24.68 -18.01
N GLY A 620 25.17 -24.87 -16.69
CA GLY A 620 24.99 -23.79 -15.72
C GLY A 620 25.64 -24.11 -14.39
N LYS A 621 25.49 -23.19 -13.44
CA LYS A 621 26.11 -23.32 -12.12
C LYS A 621 25.23 -22.72 -11.02
N PHE A 622 25.34 -23.29 -9.83
CA PHE A 622 24.79 -22.70 -8.62
C PHE A 622 25.71 -21.60 -8.07
N TYR A 623 25.11 -20.61 -7.44
CA TYR A 623 25.78 -19.61 -6.61
C TYR A 623 24.82 -19.10 -5.55
N TRP A 624 25.37 -18.74 -4.39
CA TRP A 624 24.57 -18.30 -3.24
C TRP A 624 24.64 -16.80 -3.08
N MET A 625 23.46 -16.18 -2.97
CA MET A 625 23.33 -14.75 -2.69
C MET A 625 23.22 -14.46 -1.20
N SER A 626 22.68 -15.40 -0.43
CA SER A 626 22.54 -15.35 1.03
C SER A 626 22.41 -16.78 1.59
N PRO A 627 22.45 -17.00 2.92
CA PRO A 627 22.15 -18.32 3.50
C PRO A 627 20.75 -18.88 3.17
N THR A 628 19.82 -18.06 2.70
CA THR A 628 18.43 -18.44 2.37
C THR A 628 18.11 -18.36 0.88
N GLN A 629 19.08 -18.03 0.02
CA GLN A 629 18.85 -17.88 -1.41
C GLN A 629 20.01 -18.47 -2.21
N VAL A 630 19.71 -19.54 -2.93
CA VAL A 630 20.56 -20.07 -4.00
C VAL A 630 19.98 -19.64 -5.34
N ARG A 631 20.86 -19.36 -6.28
CA ARG A 631 20.50 -19.08 -7.67
C ARG A 631 21.24 -20.04 -8.57
N TRP A 632 20.63 -20.34 -9.70
CA TRP A 632 21.24 -21.09 -10.78
C TRP A 632 21.07 -20.29 -12.06
N ARG A 633 22.13 -20.22 -12.86
CA ARG A 633 22.04 -19.60 -14.18
C ARG A 633 22.84 -20.39 -15.21
N PRO A 634 22.44 -20.34 -16.49
CA PRO A 634 23.25 -20.90 -17.56
C PRO A 634 24.55 -20.08 -17.70
N LEU A 635 25.63 -20.73 -18.17
CA LEU A 635 26.92 -20.07 -18.37
C LEU A 635 26.88 -19.01 -19.48
N GLN A 636 26.01 -19.23 -20.47
CA GLN A 636 25.64 -18.32 -21.55
C GLN A 636 24.13 -18.07 -21.51
N PHE A 637 23.60 -17.12 -22.28
CA PHE A 637 22.15 -16.94 -22.36
C PHE A 637 21.44 -18.25 -22.74
N TRP A 638 20.24 -18.43 -22.19
CA TRP A 638 19.37 -19.51 -22.62
C TRP A 638 19.14 -19.44 -24.13
N PRO A 639 19.14 -20.56 -24.85
CA PRO A 639 18.63 -20.58 -26.22
C PRO A 639 17.19 -20.08 -26.28
N ALA A 640 16.78 -19.56 -27.43
CA ALA A 640 15.39 -19.16 -27.65
C ALA A 640 14.46 -20.37 -27.48
N ASN A 641 13.25 -20.15 -26.94
CA ASN A 641 12.21 -21.16 -26.78
C ASN A 641 12.58 -22.39 -25.91
N THR A 642 13.55 -22.23 -25.00
CA THR A 642 14.01 -23.27 -24.09
C THR A 642 12.96 -23.59 -23.03
N ALA A 643 12.66 -24.87 -22.82
CA ALA A 643 11.86 -25.34 -21.69
C ALA A 643 12.78 -25.66 -20.51
N VAL A 644 12.45 -25.20 -19.30
CA VAL A 644 13.26 -25.43 -18.10
C VAL A 644 12.38 -26.02 -17.00
N ASN A 645 12.87 -27.10 -16.37
CA ASN A 645 12.25 -27.76 -15.24
C ASN A 645 13.17 -27.67 -14.02
N ILE A 646 12.55 -27.51 -12.86
CA ILE A 646 13.21 -27.37 -11.57
C ILE A 646 12.50 -28.34 -10.62
N ASP A 647 13.26 -29.20 -9.96
CA ASP A 647 12.83 -30.03 -8.84
C ASP A 647 13.76 -29.74 -7.66
N ALA A 648 13.27 -29.03 -6.64
CA ALA A 648 14.03 -28.73 -5.43
C ALA A 648 13.45 -29.56 -4.29
N ALA A 649 14.10 -30.69 -3.99
CA ALA A 649 13.71 -31.65 -2.96
C ALA A 649 12.23 -32.09 -3.07
N GLY A 650 11.75 -32.38 -4.29
CA GLY A 650 10.37 -32.78 -4.58
C GLY A 650 9.41 -31.61 -4.85
N THR A 651 9.83 -30.37 -4.63
CA THR A 651 9.03 -29.18 -4.98
C THR A 651 9.34 -28.78 -6.41
N ARG A 652 8.35 -28.85 -7.31
CA ARG A 652 8.57 -28.66 -8.75
C ARG A 652 8.08 -27.31 -9.28
N SER A 653 8.79 -26.80 -10.27
CA SER A 653 8.41 -25.63 -11.06
C SER A 653 8.96 -25.76 -12.48
N SER A 654 8.30 -25.13 -13.44
CA SER A 654 8.76 -25.07 -14.83
C SER A 654 8.56 -23.68 -15.41
N PHE A 655 9.38 -23.30 -16.38
CA PHE A 655 9.20 -22.07 -17.14
C PHE A 655 9.75 -22.24 -18.57
N ARG A 656 9.45 -21.29 -19.44
CA ARG A 656 10.00 -21.27 -20.79
C ARG A 656 10.65 -19.93 -21.12
N THR A 657 11.67 -19.94 -21.96
CA THR A 657 12.20 -18.73 -22.56
C THR A 657 11.45 -18.37 -23.84
N GLY A 658 11.34 -17.07 -24.14
CA GLY A 658 10.80 -16.59 -25.42
C GLY A 658 11.86 -16.56 -26.53
N ASP A 659 11.64 -15.69 -27.52
CA ASP A 659 12.67 -15.30 -28.49
C ASP A 659 13.92 -14.75 -27.78
N ALA A 660 15.09 -14.94 -28.38
CA ALA A 660 16.33 -14.31 -27.92
C ALA A 660 16.34 -12.83 -28.34
N LEU A 661 15.69 -11.99 -27.52
CA LEU A 661 15.66 -10.54 -27.70
C LEU A 661 16.77 -9.89 -26.87
N VAL A 662 17.77 -9.32 -27.54
CA VAL A 662 18.97 -8.74 -26.89
C VAL A 662 19.14 -7.30 -27.30
N ALA A 663 19.20 -6.39 -26.32
CA ALA A 663 19.61 -5.00 -26.54
C ALA A 663 21.09 -4.83 -26.26
N THR A 664 21.85 -4.27 -27.19
CA THR A 664 23.26 -3.90 -27.01
C THR A 664 23.39 -2.39 -27.07
N ALA A 665 23.66 -1.76 -25.94
CA ALA A 665 24.01 -0.35 -25.81
C ALA A 665 25.51 -0.17 -25.99
N ASP A 666 25.92 0.51 -27.06
CA ASP A 666 27.32 0.78 -27.39
C ASP A 666 27.65 2.26 -27.16
N ASP A 667 28.46 2.52 -26.13
CA ASP A 667 28.79 3.87 -25.71
C ASP A 667 29.68 4.62 -26.71
N ALA A 668 30.51 3.90 -27.48
CA ALA A 668 31.38 4.53 -28.48
C ALA A 668 30.59 5.10 -29.65
N THR A 669 29.50 4.45 -30.03
CA THR A 669 28.63 4.88 -31.15
C THR A 669 27.39 5.64 -30.69
N HIS A 670 27.07 5.62 -29.40
CA HIS A 670 25.81 6.13 -28.82
C HIS A 670 24.55 5.50 -29.44
N GLN A 671 24.67 4.23 -29.87
CA GLN A 671 23.57 3.47 -30.48
C GLN A 671 23.21 2.26 -29.62
N MET A 672 21.91 1.98 -29.52
CA MET A 672 21.38 0.74 -28.98
C MET A 672 20.89 -0.14 -30.14
N THR A 673 21.53 -1.28 -30.34
CA THR A 673 21.15 -2.27 -31.36
C THR A 673 20.34 -3.39 -30.72
N ILE A 674 19.14 -3.64 -31.21
CA ILE A 674 18.26 -4.70 -30.73
C ILE A 674 18.26 -5.82 -31.75
N THR A 675 18.62 -7.01 -31.29
CA THR A 675 18.59 -8.24 -32.09
C THR A 675 17.50 -9.17 -31.57
N ARG A 676 16.79 -9.83 -32.48
CA ARG A 676 15.85 -10.90 -32.18
C ARG A 676 16.35 -12.16 -32.87
N ASN A 677 16.66 -13.20 -32.10
CA ASN A 677 17.22 -14.46 -32.61
C ASN A 677 18.48 -14.23 -33.48
N GLY A 678 19.33 -13.29 -33.07
CA GLY A 678 20.57 -12.94 -33.77
C GLY A 678 20.43 -11.99 -34.97
N VAL A 679 19.22 -11.67 -35.41
CA VAL A 679 18.96 -10.73 -36.50
C VAL A 679 18.66 -9.34 -35.95
N VAL A 680 19.30 -8.29 -36.49
CA VAL A 680 19.04 -6.90 -36.09
C VAL A 680 17.60 -6.53 -36.45
N GLN A 681 16.81 -6.18 -35.44
CA GLN A 681 15.41 -5.79 -35.59
C GLN A 681 15.24 -4.25 -35.56
N GLN A 682 16.00 -3.59 -34.69
CA GLN A 682 15.94 -2.14 -34.50
C GLN A 682 17.30 -1.59 -34.11
N THR A 683 17.55 -0.33 -34.45
CA THR A 683 18.70 0.43 -33.95
C THR A 683 18.21 1.79 -33.48
N PHE A 684 18.42 2.10 -32.21
CA PHE A 684 17.99 3.35 -31.59
C PHE A 684 19.18 4.27 -31.31
N PRO A 685 19.10 5.56 -31.68
CA PRO A 685 19.98 6.54 -31.05
C PRO A 685 19.66 6.61 -29.55
N MET A 686 20.72 6.58 -28.74
CA MET A 686 20.63 6.61 -27.29
C MET A 686 21.57 7.64 -26.69
N SER A 687 21.31 7.99 -25.43
CA SER A 687 22.25 8.75 -24.60
C SER A 687 22.29 8.07 -23.24
N MET A 688 23.46 7.85 -22.66
CA MET A 688 23.61 7.16 -21.38
C MET A 688 24.37 8.02 -20.36
N GLY A 689 24.96 7.37 -19.35
CA GLY A 689 25.65 8.03 -18.25
C GLY A 689 26.76 8.97 -18.69
N MET A 690 26.69 10.24 -18.28
CA MET A 690 27.68 11.25 -18.64
C MET A 690 29.02 11.05 -17.91
N SER A 691 30.12 11.51 -18.52
CA SER A 691 31.44 11.42 -17.90
C SER A 691 31.63 12.38 -16.73
N ALA A 692 31.00 13.55 -16.79
CA ALA A 692 31.01 14.51 -15.69
C ALA A 692 30.36 13.88 -14.44
N GLY A 693 31.03 13.98 -13.29
CA GLY A 693 30.52 13.45 -12.03
C GLY A 693 30.58 11.93 -11.86
N ASN A 694 31.31 11.21 -12.74
CA ASN A 694 31.45 9.75 -12.71
C ASN A 694 30.10 9.01 -12.79
N HIS A 695 29.24 9.43 -13.72
CA HIS A 695 27.89 8.88 -13.88
C HIS A 695 27.76 7.88 -15.03
N GLN A 696 28.87 7.42 -15.61
CA GLN A 696 28.86 6.46 -16.70
C GLN A 696 28.13 5.17 -16.31
N THR A 697 27.33 4.63 -17.24
CA THR A 697 26.72 3.30 -17.08
C THR A 697 27.81 2.25 -17.28
N PRO A 698 28.17 1.45 -16.27
CA PRO A 698 29.31 0.54 -16.38
C PRO A 698 29.12 -0.54 -17.45
N ASN A 699 30.22 -1.07 -18.01
CA ASN A 699 30.15 -2.20 -18.92
C ASN A 699 29.63 -3.45 -18.20
N GLY A 700 28.75 -4.20 -18.85
CA GLY A 700 28.23 -5.44 -18.27
C GLY A 700 26.99 -5.95 -18.98
N THR A 701 26.58 -7.14 -18.57
CA THR A 701 25.29 -7.72 -18.97
C THR A 701 24.29 -7.45 -17.86
N TYR A 702 23.31 -6.62 -18.18
CA TYR A 702 22.12 -6.39 -17.37
C TYR A 702 20.97 -7.23 -17.93
N TYR A 703 19.88 -7.30 -17.18
CA TYR A 703 18.64 -7.88 -17.68
C TYR A 703 17.44 -7.14 -17.12
N VAL A 704 16.33 -7.17 -17.86
CA VAL A 704 15.11 -6.48 -17.44
C VAL A 704 14.56 -7.13 -16.17
N LEU A 705 14.46 -6.34 -15.12
CA LEU A 705 13.89 -6.76 -13.84
C LEU A 705 12.38 -6.54 -13.88
N GLU A 706 11.99 -5.29 -14.08
CA GLU A 706 10.64 -4.77 -13.93
C GLU A 706 10.39 -3.61 -14.90
N LYS A 707 9.11 -3.28 -15.11
CA LYS A 707 8.67 -2.26 -16.06
C LYS A 707 7.68 -1.32 -15.38
N PHE A 708 7.83 -0.03 -15.63
CA PHE A 708 7.00 1.03 -15.09
C PHE A 708 6.51 1.94 -16.22
N PRO A 709 5.19 2.05 -16.45
CA PRO A 709 4.65 3.02 -17.42
C PRO A 709 5.06 4.45 -17.07
N THR A 710 5.21 4.72 -15.77
CA THR A 710 5.73 5.99 -15.25
C THR A 710 6.45 5.75 -13.93
N VAL A 711 7.63 6.33 -13.77
CA VAL A 711 8.40 6.31 -12.51
C VAL A 711 8.97 7.68 -12.22
N VAL A 712 9.00 8.07 -10.95
CA VAL A 712 9.71 9.28 -10.51
C VAL A 712 11.15 8.88 -10.24
N MET A 713 12.06 9.35 -11.08
CA MET A 713 13.49 9.22 -10.87
C MET A 713 13.96 10.40 -10.03
N ASP A 714 14.44 10.08 -8.83
CA ASP A 714 14.84 11.06 -7.83
C ASP A 714 16.29 10.79 -7.44
N SER A 715 17.17 11.73 -7.75
CA SER A 715 18.61 11.61 -7.52
C SER A 715 18.95 11.40 -6.04
N SER A 716 18.07 11.81 -5.12
CA SER A 716 18.28 11.61 -3.68
C SER A 716 18.20 10.14 -3.27
N THR A 717 17.55 9.28 -4.08
CA THR A 717 17.42 7.84 -3.80
C THR A 717 18.74 7.08 -3.88
N TYR A 718 19.72 7.59 -4.64
CA TYR A 718 21.09 7.06 -4.68
C TYR A 718 22.12 8.01 -4.06
N GLY A 719 21.67 9.01 -3.29
CA GLY A 719 22.54 9.84 -2.44
C GLY A 719 22.96 11.19 -3.02
N VAL A 720 22.39 11.64 -4.15
CA VAL A 720 22.64 12.98 -4.71
C VAL A 720 21.47 13.91 -4.38
N PRO A 721 21.62 14.90 -3.47
CA PRO A 721 20.52 15.79 -3.09
C PRO A 721 19.89 16.48 -4.32
N VAL A 722 18.56 16.53 -4.36
CA VAL A 722 17.80 17.11 -5.50
C VAL A 722 18.14 18.58 -5.74
N ASN A 723 18.56 19.30 -4.71
CA ASN A 723 18.96 20.72 -4.78
C ASN A 723 20.46 20.92 -5.08
N SER A 724 21.22 19.85 -5.30
CA SER A 724 22.61 19.96 -5.73
C SER A 724 22.70 20.28 -7.22
N ALA A 725 23.86 20.74 -7.69
CA ALA A 725 24.08 21.01 -9.12
C ALA A 725 23.87 19.77 -10.03
N GLN A 726 23.91 18.57 -9.45
CA GLN A 726 23.68 17.29 -10.14
C GLN A 726 22.37 16.61 -9.69
N GLY A 727 21.54 17.32 -8.93
CA GLY A 727 20.29 16.82 -8.41
C GLY A 727 19.18 16.88 -9.44
N TYR A 728 18.35 15.84 -9.51
CA TYR A 728 17.16 15.83 -10.33
C TYR A 728 16.02 15.10 -9.64
N LYS A 729 14.80 15.50 -9.98
CA LYS A 729 13.57 14.78 -9.65
C LYS A 729 12.64 14.88 -10.83
N VAL A 730 12.69 13.88 -11.69
CA VAL A 730 11.96 13.87 -12.96
C VAL A 730 11.00 12.71 -13.00
N THR A 731 9.81 12.94 -13.55
CA THR A 731 8.88 11.86 -13.84
C THR A 731 9.14 11.40 -15.25
N VAL A 732 9.50 10.13 -15.41
CA VAL A 732 9.82 9.54 -16.71
C VAL A 732 8.79 8.49 -17.07
N SER A 733 8.50 8.36 -18.36
CA SER A 733 7.57 7.37 -18.90
C SER A 733 8.33 6.20 -19.53
N ASP A 734 7.64 5.08 -19.72
CA ASP A 734 8.14 3.90 -20.44
C ASP A 734 9.49 3.39 -19.87
N ALA A 735 9.57 3.31 -18.54
CA ALA A 735 10.80 2.99 -17.83
C ALA A 735 10.95 1.50 -17.58
N VAL A 736 12.05 0.94 -18.04
CA VAL A 736 12.41 -0.47 -17.87
C VAL A 736 13.63 -0.54 -16.95
N ARG A 737 13.47 -1.16 -15.77
CA ARG A 737 14.53 -1.30 -14.78
C ARG A 737 15.49 -2.40 -15.21
N ILE A 738 16.79 -2.09 -15.24
CA ILE A 738 17.84 -3.04 -15.63
C ILE A 738 18.79 -3.42 -14.48
N ASP A 739 18.79 -2.66 -13.39
CA ASP A 739 19.46 -3.02 -12.13
C ASP A 739 18.70 -2.51 -10.89
N ASN A 740 19.16 -2.91 -9.70
CA ASN A 740 18.63 -2.41 -8.42
C ASN A 740 19.39 -1.19 -7.89
N SER A 741 20.38 -0.71 -8.64
CA SER A 741 21.20 0.45 -8.32
C SER A 741 20.64 1.77 -8.84
N GLY A 742 19.59 1.72 -9.66
CA GLY A 742 18.86 2.89 -10.13
C GLY A 742 18.97 3.15 -11.63
N ASN A 743 19.51 2.22 -12.42
CA ASN A 743 19.62 2.36 -13.87
C ASN A 743 18.38 1.79 -14.59
N PHE A 744 17.91 2.56 -15.58
CA PHE A 744 16.75 2.23 -16.39
C PHE A 744 17.02 2.54 -17.87
N VAL A 745 16.29 1.87 -18.75
CA VAL A 745 16.05 2.31 -20.12
C VAL A 745 14.70 3.03 -20.14
N HIS A 746 14.63 4.29 -20.56
CA HIS A 746 13.36 5.05 -20.47
C HIS A 746 13.22 6.17 -21.50
N SER A 747 12.00 6.72 -21.58
CA SER A 747 11.68 7.89 -22.39
C SER A 747 12.31 9.16 -21.81
N ALA A 748 13.07 9.86 -22.64
CA ALA A 748 13.73 11.12 -22.30
C ALA A 748 13.52 12.17 -23.42
N PRO A 749 12.31 12.77 -23.51
CA PRO A 749 12.02 13.80 -24.52
C PRO A 749 13.00 14.98 -24.50
N TRP A 750 13.53 15.30 -23.31
CA TRP A 750 14.45 16.43 -23.11
C TRP A 750 15.86 16.19 -23.66
N SER A 751 16.25 14.93 -23.94
CA SER A 751 17.61 14.60 -24.41
C SER A 751 17.66 14.09 -25.85
N VAL A 752 16.58 14.24 -26.63
CA VAL A 752 16.52 13.75 -28.02
C VAL A 752 17.60 14.38 -28.90
N GLY A 753 17.98 15.63 -28.64
CA GLY A 753 19.06 16.30 -29.38
C GLY A 753 20.46 15.70 -29.14
N ASP A 754 20.64 15.03 -28.01
CA ASP A 754 21.91 14.43 -27.54
C ASP A 754 22.03 12.94 -27.88
N GLN A 755 20.90 12.25 -28.06
CA GLN A 755 20.85 10.82 -28.41
C GLN A 755 21.55 10.56 -29.75
N GLY A 756 22.44 9.56 -29.80
CA GLY A 756 23.28 9.26 -30.95
C GLY A 756 24.51 10.17 -31.10
N LYS A 757 24.78 11.07 -30.14
CA LYS A 757 25.91 12.02 -30.21
C LYS A 757 26.73 12.11 -28.93
N ARG A 758 26.08 12.18 -27.76
CA ARG A 758 26.73 12.33 -26.46
C ARG A 758 25.88 11.85 -25.29
N ASN A 759 26.53 11.57 -24.17
CA ASN A 759 25.91 11.15 -22.92
C ASN A 759 25.57 12.31 -21.99
N VAL A 760 24.33 12.35 -21.52
CA VAL A 760 23.82 13.44 -20.66
C VAL A 760 23.02 12.94 -19.45
N SER A 761 22.95 11.63 -19.20
CA SER A 761 22.20 11.08 -18.07
C SER A 761 23.09 10.84 -16.84
N HIS A 762 22.46 10.52 -15.71
CA HIS A 762 23.15 10.10 -14.48
C HIS A 762 23.27 8.57 -14.34
N GLY A 763 23.31 7.84 -15.46
CA GLY A 763 23.49 6.38 -15.51
C GLY A 763 22.36 5.65 -16.26
N CYS A 764 21.20 6.28 -16.43
CA CYS A 764 20.10 5.73 -17.22
C CYS A 764 20.38 5.76 -18.73
N ILE A 765 19.77 4.86 -19.49
CA ILE A 765 19.80 4.89 -20.94
C ILE A 765 18.55 5.61 -21.45
N ASN A 766 18.77 6.81 -21.96
CA ASN A 766 17.76 7.70 -22.51
C ASN A 766 17.46 7.32 -23.96
N LEU A 767 16.18 7.11 -24.25
CA LEU A 767 15.65 6.91 -25.60
C LEU A 767 14.61 7.97 -25.95
N SER A 768 14.38 8.19 -27.23
CA SER A 768 13.28 9.04 -27.71
C SER A 768 11.94 8.44 -27.27
N PRO A 769 10.86 9.24 -27.11
CA PRO A 769 9.58 8.71 -26.65
C PRO A 769 9.05 7.53 -27.48
N THR A 770 9.22 7.60 -28.81
CA THR A 770 8.83 6.52 -29.72
C THR A 770 9.67 5.25 -29.50
N ASN A 771 11.00 5.39 -29.39
CA ASN A 771 11.90 4.25 -29.22
C ASN A 771 11.77 3.63 -27.82
N ALA A 772 11.62 4.46 -26.80
CA ALA A 772 11.36 4.04 -25.43
C ALA A 772 10.06 3.25 -25.33
N LYS A 773 8.99 3.74 -25.97
CA LYS A 773 7.72 3.02 -26.03
C LYS A 773 7.85 1.68 -26.74
N TRP A 774 8.56 1.62 -27.87
CA TRP A 774 8.82 0.35 -28.55
C TRP A 774 9.61 -0.61 -27.65
N PHE A 775 10.67 -0.12 -27.01
CA PHE A 775 11.48 -0.93 -26.09
C PHE A 775 10.63 -1.45 -24.93
N TYR A 776 9.84 -0.58 -24.32
CA TYR A 776 8.90 -0.92 -23.27
C TYR A 776 7.87 -1.93 -23.73
N ASP A 777 7.30 -1.85 -24.93
CA ASP A 777 6.28 -2.79 -25.38
C ASP A 777 6.86 -4.17 -25.73
N ASN A 778 8.14 -4.26 -26.11
CA ASN A 778 8.76 -5.50 -26.61
C ASN A 778 9.64 -6.25 -25.61
N PHE A 779 10.30 -5.56 -24.68
CA PHE A 779 11.17 -6.20 -23.69
C PHE A 779 10.38 -6.61 -22.43
N GLY A 780 10.69 -7.78 -21.88
CA GLY A 780 10.06 -8.40 -20.71
C GLY A 780 11.09 -8.90 -19.69
N SER A 781 10.62 -9.42 -18.55
CA SER A 781 11.51 -9.83 -17.46
C SER A 781 12.50 -10.91 -17.92
N GLY A 782 13.79 -10.66 -17.70
CA GLY A 782 14.88 -11.54 -18.12
C GLY A 782 15.43 -11.30 -19.51
N ASP A 783 14.95 -10.32 -20.27
CA ASP A 783 15.59 -9.95 -21.54
C ASP A 783 16.89 -9.19 -21.28
N PRO A 784 18.02 -9.56 -21.93
CA PRO A 784 19.31 -8.94 -21.70
C PRO A 784 19.43 -7.52 -22.27
N VAL A 785 20.13 -6.68 -21.51
CA VAL A 785 20.61 -5.36 -21.91
C VAL A 785 22.12 -5.31 -21.69
N VAL A 786 22.89 -5.42 -22.75
CA VAL A 786 24.36 -5.46 -22.72
C VAL A 786 24.91 -4.05 -22.94
N VAL A 787 25.70 -3.55 -22.00
CA VAL A 787 26.41 -2.28 -22.12
C VAL A 787 27.88 -2.57 -22.43
N LYS A 788 28.40 -1.96 -23.49
CA LYS A 788 29.80 -2.11 -23.92
C LYS A 788 30.42 -0.77 -24.31
N ASN A 789 31.76 -0.76 -24.35
CA ASN A 789 32.59 0.39 -24.69
C ASN A 789 32.43 1.62 -23.77
N SER A 790 31.87 1.45 -22.57
CA SER A 790 31.79 2.51 -21.56
C SER A 790 32.93 2.45 -20.54
N VAL A 791 32.85 3.22 -19.45
CA VAL A 791 33.85 3.27 -18.39
C VAL A 791 33.42 2.41 -17.20
N GLY A 792 34.35 1.60 -16.68
CA GLY A 792 34.11 0.72 -15.53
C GLY A 792 33.43 -0.59 -15.89
N THR A 793 33.24 -1.44 -14.89
CA THR A 793 32.55 -2.75 -15.03
C THR A 793 31.46 -2.83 -13.99
N TYR A 794 30.28 -3.31 -14.38
CA TYR A 794 29.20 -3.58 -13.46
C TYR A 794 29.67 -4.71 -12.52
N ASN A 795 29.93 -4.36 -11.27
CA ASN A 795 30.38 -5.29 -10.24
C ASN A 795 29.67 -5.03 -8.90
N LYS A 796 28.60 -4.22 -8.94
CA LYS A 796 27.89 -3.78 -7.76
C LYS A 796 26.97 -4.90 -7.27
N ASN A 797 27.10 -5.27 -6.00
CA ASN A 797 26.24 -6.27 -5.37
C ASN A 797 24.88 -5.65 -5.01
N ASP A 798 23.99 -5.54 -5.98
CA ASP A 798 22.64 -4.98 -5.81
C ASP A 798 21.51 -6.03 -5.94
N GLY A 799 21.88 -7.30 -6.08
CA GLY A 799 20.96 -8.41 -6.23
C GLY A 799 20.52 -8.70 -7.68
N ALA A 800 21.01 -7.92 -8.66
CA ALA A 800 20.78 -8.12 -10.10
C ALA A 800 22.07 -8.40 -10.88
N GLN A 801 23.22 -8.50 -10.21
CA GLN A 801 24.53 -8.73 -10.82
C GLN A 801 24.80 -10.20 -11.22
N ASP A 802 23.75 -10.97 -11.52
CA ASP A 802 23.84 -12.41 -11.78
C ASP A 802 24.85 -12.76 -12.89
N TRP A 803 24.94 -11.91 -13.91
CA TRP A 803 25.83 -12.11 -15.06
C TRP A 803 27.28 -11.67 -14.83
N GLN A 804 27.58 -11.20 -13.62
CA GLN A 804 28.90 -10.76 -13.19
C GLN A 804 29.58 -11.76 -12.22
N ILE A 805 28.84 -12.79 -11.79
CA ILE A 805 29.26 -13.87 -10.87
C ILE A 805 29.49 -15.15 -11.67
#